data_AF-A0A9P3CFU2-F1
#
_entry.id   AF-A0A9P3CFU2-F1
#
_cell.length_a   1.000
_cell.length_b   1.000
_cell.length_c   1.000
_cell.angle_alpha   90.00
_cell.angle_beta   90.00
_cell.angle_gamma   90.00
#
_symmetry.space_group_name_H-M   'P 1'
#
loop_
_entity.id
_entity.type
_entity.pdbx_description
1 polymer ?
#
loop_
_entity_poly.entity_id
_entity_poly.type
_entity_poly.pdbx_seq_one_letter_code
_entity_poly.pdbx_strand_id
1 'polypeptide(L)'
;MYSLLSSIAVLIPLICAQSSFTPARPPAIPLAVRTPYLSTWQAAGSNGGNGGYLAGQWPTFWAGQINGWAGLIRVDGETYTWMGKPDPLPTIVTQTAFEYTSTRSTFTMDVDGKVSMNITFLSPVSPTNKERQGLPVSYMSVNVQSSDGGEHDVSIYTDISAEWTSGDRSKVAEWSRGTARGMGAAAGNANIAYHKVWRQVQQEFSEDSDQAAWGNWYYTTEDAQQLTYQSGADVDVRKKFTDDGTLANTDDTNFRPINQAFPVFAFAKDLGSVGNQNVETLFTINLLQQNSVQFATGVNQIQSMPAYWRAVYGDDELSAVATMYYDYQDASASSAGLDAQVDRDARAVGGNDYATITSLAVRQAFASVQLAGTQDENYLFLKEISSNGNFQTVDVVFPFHPILMYLNPDWMKLILDPLFINMEAPGLWPQDYAIHDLGDHYPNATGHPDGIAALQPLEECGNMLIMTLAYAQRTNDIRYLDTHWDALHRWGQWLITNNSVIPFNQISTDDFAGPLANQTNLALKGIIGLKAASIIANLTGRSTEAQEYDEQSRDWIQQWQDLGNLPNANPPRTSLSYGDEESWGLLYNLYGDALLEADLVPKEIYEQQSDFYPTVQARFGVPLDTRARRSKNDWEMFVAAIASDETRDMFLSDLVKFINETPTAGPVTDLFDVDSGDYPPGTGFRARPVVGGWFALLALPEGRRGLPR
;
A
#
# COMPACT_ATOMS: atom_id res chain seq x y z
N MET A 1 -51.85 56.46 19.08
CA MET A 1 -51.69 55.03 19.37
C MET A 1 -50.82 54.46 18.27
N TYR A 2 -49.58 54.14 18.62
CA TYR A 2 -48.54 53.70 17.69
C TYR A 2 -48.64 52.19 17.43
N SER A 3 -48.50 51.81 16.16
CA SER A 3 -48.36 50.43 15.68
C SER A 3 -47.09 49.76 16.20
N LEU A 4 -47.20 48.49 16.57
CA LEU A 4 -46.10 47.54 16.60
C LEU A 4 -46.48 46.35 15.70
N LEU A 5 -45.77 46.21 14.59
CA LEU A 5 -45.68 44.99 13.78
C LEU A 5 -44.24 44.52 13.93
N SER A 6 -44.06 43.42 14.65
CA SER A 6 -42.76 42.76 14.83
C SER A 6 -42.52 41.79 13.69
N SER A 7 -41.48 42.05 12.89
CA SER A 7 -40.93 41.12 11.90
C SER A 7 -40.05 40.10 12.60
N ILE A 8 -40.42 38.81 12.51
CA ILE A 8 -39.59 37.67 12.93
C ILE A 8 -38.61 37.37 11.80
N ALA A 9 -37.32 37.59 12.03
CA ALA A 9 -36.25 37.12 11.14
C ALA A 9 -35.99 35.64 11.42
N VAL A 10 -36.33 34.77 10.46
CA VAL A 10 -35.93 33.37 10.47
C VAL A 10 -34.49 33.30 9.94
N LEU A 11 -33.52 33.07 10.83
CA LEU A 11 -32.19 32.61 10.43
C LEU A 11 -32.31 31.15 10.00
N ILE A 12 -32.26 30.90 8.70
CA ILE A 12 -31.99 29.57 8.15
C ILE A 12 -30.45 29.42 8.19
N PRO A 13 -29.88 28.48 8.96
CA PRO A 13 -28.47 28.16 8.81
C PRO A 13 -28.27 27.59 7.40
N LEU A 14 -27.36 28.19 6.61
CA LEU A 14 -26.80 27.52 5.44
C LEU A 14 -26.08 26.27 5.95
N ILE A 15 -26.75 25.13 5.87
CA ILE A 15 -26.11 23.83 6.02
C ILE A 15 -25.29 23.65 4.75
N CYS A 16 -24.00 23.96 4.78
CA CYS A 16 -23.08 23.45 3.77
C CYS A 16 -23.24 21.92 3.77
N ALA A 17 -23.62 21.34 2.64
CA ALA A 17 -23.77 19.90 2.52
C ALA A 17 -22.41 19.25 2.79
N GLN A 18 -22.36 18.32 3.74
CA GLN A 18 -21.17 17.51 4.01
C GLN A 18 -20.87 16.64 2.78
N SER A 19 -19.59 16.47 2.45
CA SER A 19 -19.17 15.63 1.33
C SER A 19 -19.66 14.20 1.54
N SER A 20 -20.19 13.56 0.50
CA SER A 20 -20.48 12.12 0.52
C SER A 20 -19.21 11.31 0.21
N PHE A 21 -19.12 10.09 0.74
CA PHE A 21 -17.97 9.21 0.57
C PHE A 21 -18.44 7.84 0.09
N THR A 22 -17.85 7.31 -0.97
CA THR A 22 -18.20 5.99 -1.55
C THR A 22 -16.93 5.19 -1.89
N PRO A 23 -16.86 3.88 -1.57
CA PRO A 23 -17.80 3.12 -0.73
C PRO A 23 -17.71 3.46 0.77
N ALA A 24 -16.63 4.12 1.20
CA ALA A 24 -16.39 4.53 2.59
C ALA A 24 -15.53 5.80 2.66
N ARG A 25 -15.36 6.36 3.85
CA ARG A 25 -14.38 7.44 4.11
C ARG A 25 -13.12 6.84 4.73
N PRO A 26 -12.04 6.59 3.97
CA PRO A 26 -10.80 6.02 4.54
C PRO A 26 -10.08 7.01 5.47
N PRO A 27 -9.16 6.54 6.36
CA PRO A 27 -8.37 7.40 7.25
C PRO A 27 -7.46 8.39 6.51
N ALA A 28 -6.95 7.99 5.34
CA ALA A 28 -6.32 8.86 4.37
C ALA A 28 -6.62 8.37 2.94
N ILE A 29 -6.67 9.31 2.01
CA ILE A 29 -7.02 9.08 0.60
C ILE A 29 -5.73 9.01 -0.23
N PRO A 30 -5.50 7.95 -1.02
CA PRO A 30 -4.34 7.88 -1.91
C PRO A 30 -4.43 8.92 -3.04
N LEU A 31 -3.41 9.76 -3.23
CA LEU A 31 -3.33 10.73 -4.34
C LEU A 31 -2.28 10.33 -5.37
N ALA A 32 -1.07 10.00 -4.92
CA ALA A 32 0.00 9.49 -5.78
C ALA A 32 0.73 8.37 -5.05
N VAL A 33 0.23 7.14 -5.19
CA VAL A 33 0.61 5.98 -4.37
C VAL A 33 0.97 4.82 -5.28
N ARG A 34 2.28 4.67 -5.54
CA ARG A 34 2.79 3.86 -6.65
C ARG A 34 4.02 3.03 -6.33
N THR A 35 4.93 3.55 -5.51
CA THR A 35 6.18 2.91 -5.05
C THR A 35 6.49 3.42 -3.63
N PRO A 36 7.49 2.86 -2.90
CA PRO A 36 7.78 3.29 -1.54
C PRO A 36 8.08 4.79 -1.40
N TYR A 37 8.61 5.40 -2.47
CA TYR A 37 8.97 6.82 -2.52
C TYR A 37 7.95 7.70 -3.27
N LEU A 38 7.18 7.14 -4.22
CA LEU A 38 6.03 7.83 -4.81
C LEU A 38 4.76 7.47 -4.03
N SER A 39 4.59 8.12 -2.87
CA SER A 39 3.55 7.79 -1.90
C SER A 39 3.03 9.03 -1.17
N THR A 40 1.99 9.66 -1.73
CA THR A 40 1.37 10.90 -1.24
C THR A 40 -0.12 10.72 -1.02
N TRP A 41 -0.60 11.22 0.12
CA TRP A 41 -1.91 10.95 0.68
C TRP A 41 -2.58 12.22 1.20
N GLN A 42 -3.91 12.27 1.13
CA GLN A 42 -4.73 13.29 1.76
C GLN A 42 -5.26 12.76 3.10
N ALA A 43 -4.88 13.39 4.21
CA ALA A 43 -5.32 13.02 5.54
C ALA A 43 -6.83 13.28 5.72
N ALA A 44 -7.55 12.30 6.30
CA ALA A 44 -9.00 12.38 6.46
C ALA A 44 -9.50 12.14 7.89
N GLY A 45 -8.86 11.29 8.69
CA GLY A 45 -9.26 11.04 10.08
C GLY A 45 -9.22 12.29 10.97
N SER A 46 -9.96 12.25 12.07
CA SER A 46 -10.10 13.42 12.97
C SER A 46 -8.82 13.80 13.72
N ASN A 47 -7.86 12.87 13.87
CA ASN A 47 -6.56 13.11 14.51
C ASN A 47 -5.56 13.67 13.48
N GLY A 48 -5.77 14.90 13.05
CA GLY A 48 -4.85 15.63 12.18
C GLY A 48 -5.22 15.66 10.69
N GLY A 49 -6.35 15.07 10.30
CA GLY A 49 -6.95 15.25 8.98
C GLY A 49 -8.10 16.28 9.01
N ASN A 50 -8.57 16.66 7.82
CA ASN A 50 -9.64 17.65 7.64
C ASN A 50 -10.99 17.00 7.26
N GLY A 51 -11.15 15.69 7.42
CA GLY A 51 -12.36 14.96 7.03
C GLY A 51 -12.33 14.37 5.62
N GLY A 52 -11.20 14.46 4.89
CA GLY A 52 -11.06 13.92 3.53
C GLY A 52 -11.37 14.95 2.46
N TYR A 53 -11.13 16.22 2.76
CA TYR A 53 -11.27 17.32 1.81
C TYR A 53 -9.93 17.58 1.12
N LEU A 54 -9.92 17.68 -0.20
CA LEU A 54 -8.67 17.90 -0.95
C LEU A 54 -8.10 19.31 -0.74
N ALA A 55 -8.98 20.29 -0.50
CA ALA A 55 -8.60 21.68 -0.21
C ALA A 55 -8.58 21.97 1.29
N GLY A 56 -7.75 22.93 1.70
CA GLY A 56 -7.65 23.43 3.08
C GLY A 56 -6.62 22.70 3.95
N GLN A 57 -6.00 21.64 3.44
CA GLN A 57 -4.89 20.93 4.08
C GLN A 57 -3.89 20.48 3.02
N TRP A 58 -2.60 20.48 3.37
CA TRP A 58 -1.56 19.93 2.49
C TRP A 58 -1.61 18.40 2.48
N PRO A 59 -1.48 17.75 1.32
CA PRO A 59 -1.22 16.32 1.29
C PRO A 59 0.18 16.03 1.84
N THR A 60 0.38 14.81 2.31
CA THR A 60 1.61 14.39 2.97
C THR A 60 2.17 13.13 2.33
N PHE A 61 3.49 12.97 2.40
CA PHE A 61 4.13 11.67 2.28
C PHE A 61 3.55 10.70 3.33
N TRP A 62 3.67 9.39 3.12
CA TRP A 62 3.08 8.40 4.04
C TRP A 62 3.58 8.56 5.49
N ALA A 63 4.81 9.05 5.69
CA ALA A 63 5.39 9.28 7.01
C ALA A 63 4.96 10.62 7.66
N GLY A 64 4.15 11.44 6.97
CA GLY A 64 3.51 12.65 7.50
C GLY A 64 4.18 13.97 7.11
N GLN A 65 5.29 13.94 6.38
CA GLN A 65 5.93 15.14 5.87
C GLN A 65 5.08 15.76 4.75
N ILE A 66 5.01 17.08 4.69
CA ILE A 66 4.24 17.79 3.65
C ILE A 66 4.86 17.54 2.28
N ASN A 67 4.03 17.13 1.34
CA ASN A 67 4.34 17.17 -0.10
C ASN A 67 3.50 18.29 -0.70
N GLY A 68 4.06 19.51 -0.73
CA GLY A 68 3.36 20.68 -1.22
C GLY A 68 2.81 20.43 -2.62
N TRP A 69 1.49 20.45 -2.74
CA TRP A 69 0.75 20.28 -3.99
C TRP A 69 -0.48 21.17 -3.92
N ALA A 70 -0.50 22.24 -4.72
CA ALA A 70 -1.56 23.22 -4.69
C ALA A 70 -2.35 23.18 -5.99
N GLY A 71 -3.66 23.44 -5.88
CA GLY A 71 -4.56 23.56 -7.01
C GLY A 71 -5.46 24.78 -6.86
N LEU A 72 -5.43 25.67 -7.85
CA LEU A 72 -6.29 26.86 -7.93
C LEU A 72 -7.14 26.83 -9.21
N ILE A 73 -8.32 27.42 -9.16
CA ILE A 73 -9.19 27.65 -10.32
C ILE A 73 -9.64 29.11 -10.30
N ARG A 74 -9.72 29.74 -11.46
CA ARG A 74 -10.28 31.09 -11.62
C ARG A 74 -11.51 31.00 -12.51
N VAL A 75 -12.65 31.48 -12.03
CA VAL A 75 -13.95 31.45 -12.71
C VAL A 75 -14.51 32.87 -12.73
N ASP A 76 -14.74 33.42 -13.92
CA ASP A 76 -15.25 34.79 -14.14
C ASP A 76 -14.48 35.87 -13.35
N GLY A 77 -13.16 35.70 -13.22
CA GLY A 77 -12.29 36.64 -12.53
C GLY A 77 -12.15 36.44 -11.01
N GLU A 78 -12.81 35.43 -10.42
CA GLU A 78 -12.66 35.09 -9.00
C GLU A 78 -11.84 33.79 -8.85
N THR A 79 -10.90 33.76 -7.90
CA THR A 79 -9.99 32.62 -7.70
C THR A 79 -10.36 31.80 -6.46
N TYR A 80 -10.31 30.48 -6.60
CA TYR A 80 -10.66 29.49 -5.59
C TYR A 80 -9.57 28.43 -5.42
N THR A 81 -9.49 27.84 -4.24
CA THR A 81 -8.60 26.72 -3.90
C THR A 81 -9.35 25.40 -3.99
N TRP A 82 -8.88 24.48 -4.83
CA TRP A 82 -9.44 23.13 -4.96
C TRP A 82 -8.51 22.02 -4.44
N MET A 83 -7.23 22.32 -4.20
CA MET A 83 -6.30 21.36 -3.58
C MET A 83 -5.21 22.07 -2.77
N GLY A 84 -4.83 21.44 -1.66
CA GLY A 84 -3.75 21.92 -0.81
C GLY A 84 -4.18 23.09 0.07
N LYS A 85 -3.19 23.82 0.62
CA LYS A 85 -3.42 24.94 1.52
C LYS A 85 -2.46 26.12 1.22
N PRO A 86 -2.48 26.69 0.00
CA PRO A 86 -1.63 27.82 -0.36
C PRO A 86 -1.84 29.01 0.58
N ASP A 87 -0.81 29.85 0.73
CA ASP A 87 -0.84 31.10 1.52
C ASP A 87 -0.46 32.30 0.63
N PRO A 88 -1.28 33.36 0.53
CA PRO A 88 -2.65 33.47 1.06
C PRO A 88 -3.56 32.38 0.49
N LEU A 89 -4.59 31.99 1.24
CA LEU A 89 -5.55 30.96 0.88
C LEU A 89 -6.80 31.59 0.23
N PRO A 90 -6.98 31.51 -1.10
CA PRO A 90 -8.25 31.87 -1.74
C PRO A 90 -9.41 31.04 -1.20
N THR A 91 -10.64 31.50 -1.45
CA THR A 91 -11.88 30.80 -1.08
C THR A 91 -11.81 29.32 -1.49
N ILE A 92 -12.09 28.42 -0.57
CA ILE A 92 -12.09 26.98 -0.85
C ILE A 92 -13.37 26.61 -1.62
N VAL A 93 -13.22 25.78 -2.64
CA VAL A 93 -14.35 25.19 -3.39
C VAL A 93 -15.18 24.25 -2.51
N THR A 94 -16.44 24.01 -2.86
CA THR A 94 -17.29 23.09 -2.12
C THR A 94 -17.09 21.67 -2.63
N GLN A 95 -16.37 20.81 -1.90
CA GLN A 95 -16.31 19.38 -2.21
C GLN A 95 -17.64 18.71 -1.84
N THR A 96 -18.33 18.16 -2.84
CA THR A 96 -19.66 17.56 -2.70
C THR A 96 -19.60 16.04 -2.56
N ALA A 97 -18.62 15.39 -3.19
CA ALA A 97 -18.45 13.94 -3.12
C ALA A 97 -16.99 13.50 -3.25
N PHE A 98 -16.70 12.33 -2.70
CA PHE A 98 -15.50 11.56 -2.91
C PHE A 98 -15.86 10.11 -3.22
N GLU A 99 -15.19 9.53 -4.22
CA GLU A 99 -15.27 8.11 -4.52
C GLU A 99 -13.87 7.51 -4.69
N TYR A 100 -13.70 6.24 -4.31
CA TYR A 100 -12.50 5.49 -4.63
C TYR A 100 -12.78 4.10 -5.20
N THR A 101 -11.84 3.65 -6.02
CA THR A 101 -11.70 2.27 -6.46
C THR A 101 -10.31 1.75 -6.05
N SER A 102 -10.00 0.51 -6.42
CA SER A 102 -8.67 -0.10 -6.26
C SER A 102 -7.53 0.80 -6.76
N THR A 103 -7.75 1.57 -7.83
CA THR A 103 -6.71 2.38 -8.48
C THR A 103 -7.00 3.89 -8.52
N ARG A 104 -8.21 4.34 -8.18
CA ARG A 104 -8.63 5.75 -8.32
C ARG A 104 -9.12 6.39 -7.04
N SER A 105 -8.91 7.69 -6.97
CA SER A 105 -9.53 8.60 -6.01
C SER A 105 -10.13 9.76 -6.79
N THR A 106 -11.45 9.91 -6.80
CA THR A 106 -12.15 10.98 -7.51
C THR A 106 -12.82 11.92 -6.52
N PHE A 107 -12.59 13.21 -6.68
CA PHE A 107 -13.24 14.27 -5.91
C PHE A 107 -14.17 15.06 -6.83
N THR A 108 -15.44 15.20 -6.44
CA THR A 108 -16.41 16.07 -7.11
C THR A 108 -16.59 17.35 -6.30
N MET A 109 -16.52 18.49 -6.99
CA MET A 109 -16.56 19.80 -6.38
C MET A 109 -17.48 20.74 -7.15
N ASP A 110 -18.05 21.69 -6.42
CA ASP A 110 -18.83 22.82 -6.91
C ASP A 110 -18.04 24.12 -6.66
N VAL A 111 -17.92 24.94 -7.69
CA VAL A 111 -17.23 26.22 -7.65
C VAL A 111 -18.27 27.33 -7.80
N ASP A 112 -18.72 27.85 -6.67
CA ASP A 112 -19.67 28.97 -6.55
C ASP A 112 -21.00 28.74 -7.29
N GLY A 113 -21.43 27.48 -7.45
CA GLY A 113 -22.61 27.10 -8.24
C GLY A 113 -22.46 27.24 -9.75
N LYS A 114 -21.32 27.72 -10.25
CA LYS A 114 -21.09 28.06 -11.67
C LYS A 114 -20.52 26.91 -12.48
N VAL A 115 -19.46 26.29 -11.97
CA VAL A 115 -18.80 25.15 -12.61
C VAL A 115 -18.63 23.99 -11.63
N SER A 116 -18.72 22.78 -12.17
CA SER A 116 -18.38 21.55 -11.46
C SER A 116 -16.98 21.09 -11.84
N MET A 117 -16.21 20.60 -10.87
CA MET A 117 -14.91 19.98 -11.08
C MET A 117 -14.94 18.51 -10.67
N ASN A 118 -14.40 17.63 -11.52
CA ASN A 118 -14.07 16.25 -11.15
C ASN A 118 -12.55 16.05 -11.23
N ILE A 119 -11.92 15.79 -10.08
CA ILE A 119 -10.48 15.59 -9.96
C ILE A 119 -10.24 14.11 -9.70
N THR A 120 -9.72 13.40 -10.70
CA THR A 120 -9.41 11.96 -10.61
C THR A 120 -7.91 11.76 -10.49
N PHE A 121 -7.47 11.23 -9.36
CA PHE A 121 -6.13 10.69 -9.17
C PHE A 121 -6.12 9.21 -9.56
N LEU A 122 -5.19 8.82 -10.42
CA LEU A 122 -4.99 7.44 -10.85
C LEU A 122 -3.55 7.03 -10.58
N SER A 123 -3.35 6.00 -9.76
CA SER A 123 -2.05 5.34 -9.58
C SER A 123 -2.18 3.90 -10.11
N PRO A 124 -1.76 3.63 -11.36
CA PRO A 124 -2.01 2.34 -11.99
C PRO A 124 -1.30 1.20 -11.26
N VAL A 125 -2.00 0.08 -11.11
CA VAL A 125 -1.45 -1.19 -10.65
C VAL A 125 -1.61 -2.20 -11.78
N SER A 126 -0.52 -2.82 -12.21
CA SER A 126 -0.46 -3.62 -13.44
C SER A 126 0.23 -4.97 -13.20
N PRO A 127 -0.39 -5.85 -12.39
CA PRO A 127 0.20 -7.12 -11.98
C PRO A 127 0.46 -8.07 -13.15
N THR A 128 -0.12 -7.84 -14.32
CA THR A 128 0.05 -8.65 -15.54
C THR A 128 0.93 -7.99 -16.61
N ASN A 129 1.42 -6.76 -16.37
CA ASN A 129 2.28 -6.03 -17.30
C ASN A 129 3.46 -5.41 -16.54
N LYS A 130 4.62 -6.08 -16.60
CA LYS A 130 5.85 -5.64 -15.92
C LYS A 130 6.34 -4.28 -16.40
N GLU A 131 6.24 -3.98 -17.70
CA GLU A 131 6.67 -2.68 -18.24
C GLU A 131 5.88 -1.55 -17.58
N ARG A 132 4.54 -1.62 -17.62
CA ARG A 132 3.68 -0.63 -16.97
C ARG A 132 3.86 -0.62 -15.44
N GLN A 133 4.02 -1.79 -14.80
CA GLN A 133 4.32 -1.85 -13.37
C GLN A 133 5.67 -1.22 -13.02
N GLY A 134 6.65 -1.26 -13.92
CA GLY A 134 7.95 -0.63 -13.74
C GLY A 134 7.95 0.89 -13.91
N LEU A 135 6.86 1.49 -14.43
CA LEU A 135 6.75 2.94 -14.61
C LEU A 135 6.22 3.62 -13.32
N PRO A 136 7.04 4.44 -12.65
CA PRO A 136 6.66 5.12 -11.41
C PRO A 136 5.87 6.41 -11.71
N VAL A 137 4.65 6.26 -12.24
CA VAL A 137 3.75 7.37 -12.60
C VAL A 137 2.48 7.37 -11.76
N SER A 138 2.02 8.57 -11.40
CA SER A 138 0.64 8.85 -11.00
C SER A 138 0.06 9.97 -11.85
N TYR A 139 -1.23 9.84 -12.19
CA TYR A 139 -1.98 10.80 -13.00
C TYR A 139 -2.92 11.62 -12.13
N MET A 140 -3.17 12.86 -12.54
CA MET A 140 -4.22 13.73 -12.02
C MET A 140 -4.98 14.31 -13.21
N SER A 141 -6.20 13.85 -13.44
CA SER A 141 -7.12 14.41 -14.44
C SER A 141 -8.06 15.41 -13.77
N VAL A 142 -8.13 16.62 -14.31
CA VAL A 142 -9.01 17.69 -13.86
C VAL A 142 -10.02 17.98 -14.96
N ASN A 143 -11.28 17.62 -14.71
CA ASN A 143 -12.40 17.88 -15.62
C ASN A 143 -13.24 19.04 -15.09
N VAL A 144 -13.53 20.01 -15.96
CA VAL A 144 -14.37 21.18 -15.63
C VAL A 144 -15.51 21.29 -16.64
N GLN A 145 -16.71 21.57 -16.15
CA GLN A 145 -17.89 21.89 -16.97
C GLN A 145 -18.80 22.89 -16.24
N SER A 146 -19.62 23.63 -16.99
CA SER A 146 -20.70 24.44 -16.41
C SER A 146 -21.68 23.59 -15.61
N SER A 147 -22.08 24.08 -14.44
CA SER A 147 -23.10 23.48 -13.57
C SER A 147 -24.42 24.26 -13.56
N ASP A 148 -24.43 25.53 -13.97
CA ASP A 148 -25.63 26.38 -14.04
C ASP A 148 -26.23 26.49 -15.46
N GLY A 149 -25.56 25.91 -16.46
CA GLY A 149 -25.97 25.95 -17.87
C GLY A 149 -25.50 27.19 -18.63
N GLY A 150 -24.77 28.10 -17.97
CA GLY A 150 -24.08 29.25 -18.54
C GLY A 150 -22.72 28.91 -19.13
N GLU A 151 -22.09 29.92 -19.73
CA GLU A 151 -20.72 29.87 -20.22
C GLU A 151 -19.85 30.68 -19.24
N HIS A 152 -18.73 30.11 -18.81
CA HIS A 152 -17.82 30.74 -17.84
C HIS A 152 -16.41 30.84 -18.35
N ASP A 153 -15.73 31.96 -18.07
CA ASP A 153 -14.31 32.10 -18.35
C ASP A 153 -13.51 31.37 -17.27
N VAL A 154 -12.79 30.31 -17.65
CA VAL A 154 -12.10 29.42 -16.70
C VAL A 154 -10.62 29.29 -16.99
N SER A 155 -9.80 29.47 -15.95
CA SER A 155 -8.39 29.06 -15.94
C SER A 155 -8.10 28.16 -14.75
N ILE A 156 -7.21 27.18 -14.93
CA ILE A 156 -6.75 26.31 -13.84
C ILE A 156 -5.25 26.46 -13.60
N TYR A 157 -4.82 26.21 -12.37
CA TYR A 157 -3.44 26.25 -11.92
C TYR A 157 -3.14 25.07 -11.01
N THR A 158 -1.93 24.55 -11.11
CA THR A 158 -1.40 23.57 -10.16
C THR A 158 0.12 23.67 -10.07
N ASP A 159 0.65 23.48 -8.86
CA ASP A 159 2.08 23.43 -8.57
C ASP A 159 2.44 22.28 -7.65
N ILE A 160 3.67 21.79 -7.78
CA ILE A 160 4.33 21.01 -6.73
C ILE A 160 5.48 21.83 -6.13
N SER A 161 5.79 21.61 -4.85
CA SER A 161 6.95 22.22 -4.19
C SER A 161 8.21 21.36 -4.29
N ALA A 162 9.36 21.90 -3.92
CA ALA A 162 10.60 21.14 -3.80
C ALA A 162 10.60 20.12 -2.64
N GLU A 163 9.57 20.10 -1.79
CA GLU A 163 9.44 19.17 -0.65
C GLU A 163 9.32 17.70 -1.08
N TRP A 164 8.97 17.45 -2.33
CA TRP A 164 8.96 16.11 -2.91
C TRP A 164 10.38 15.49 -2.99
N THR A 165 11.44 16.31 -3.01
CA THR A 165 12.79 15.87 -3.38
C THR A 165 13.63 15.26 -2.26
N SER A 166 13.30 15.48 -0.98
CA SER A 166 14.04 14.94 0.17
C SER A 166 13.38 15.34 1.48
N GLY A 167 13.25 14.42 2.45
CA GLY A 167 12.75 14.69 3.80
C GLY A 167 13.58 15.66 4.62
N ASP A 168 14.83 15.92 4.24
CA ASP A 168 15.64 16.98 4.83
C ASP A 168 15.41 18.30 4.07
N ARG A 169 14.49 19.10 4.60
CA ARG A 169 14.10 20.38 4.01
C ARG A 169 15.21 21.44 4.02
N SER A 170 16.35 21.19 4.68
CA SER A 170 17.53 22.07 4.64
C SER A 170 18.38 21.85 3.39
N LYS A 171 18.15 20.79 2.62
CA LYS A 171 18.92 20.46 1.42
C LYS A 171 18.52 21.37 0.25
N VAL A 172 19.50 21.66 -0.60
CA VAL A 172 19.28 22.46 -1.82
C VAL A 172 18.58 21.60 -2.86
N ALA A 173 17.47 22.10 -3.38
CA ALA A 173 16.83 21.55 -4.56
C ALA A 173 17.37 22.24 -5.81
N GLU A 174 17.53 21.47 -6.87
CA GLU A 174 17.87 21.93 -8.20
C GLU A 174 16.75 21.54 -9.16
N TRP A 175 16.53 22.37 -10.19
CA TRP A 175 15.43 22.17 -11.10
C TRP A 175 15.72 22.68 -12.49
N SER A 176 14.93 22.21 -13.43
CA SER A 176 14.92 22.67 -14.82
C SER A 176 13.53 22.47 -15.41
N ARG A 177 13.23 23.15 -16.50
CA ARG A 177 11.99 22.97 -17.25
C ARG A 177 12.35 22.70 -18.71
N GLY A 178 11.54 21.90 -19.38
CA GLY A 178 11.69 21.66 -20.80
C GLY A 178 10.42 21.14 -21.44
N THR A 179 10.58 20.68 -22.68
CA THR A 179 9.56 19.92 -23.39
C THR A 179 10.12 18.56 -23.76
N ALA A 180 9.25 17.56 -23.80
CA ALA A 180 9.57 16.23 -24.26
C ALA A 180 8.57 15.78 -25.32
N ARG A 181 9.01 14.90 -26.19
CA ARG A 181 8.17 14.23 -27.17
C ARG A 181 8.54 12.76 -27.12
N GLY A 182 7.55 11.88 -26.99
CA GLY A 182 7.87 10.47 -26.88
C GLY A 182 8.32 9.90 -28.22
N MET A 183 9.02 8.78 -28.16
CA MET A 183 9.45 8.03 -29.34
C MET A 183 8.51 6.84 -29.60
N GLY A 184 8.08 6.66 -30.86
CA GLY A 184 7.32 5.48 -31.29
C GLY A 184 5.80 5.67 -31.40
N ALA A 185 5.09 4.63 -31.85
CA ALA A 185 3.64 4.69 -32.13
C ALA A 185 2.77 4.78 -30.86
N ALA A 186 3.30 4.40 -29.69
CA ALA A 186 2.64 4.51 -28.38
C ALA A 186 2.88 5.88 -27.71
N ALA A 187 3.79 6.70 -28.24
CA ALA A 187 3.98 8.07 -27.82
C ALA A 187 3.12 9.00 -28.70
N GLY A 188 2.33 9.86 -28.07
CA GLY A 188 1.57 10.89 -28.78
C GLY A 188 2.46 11.79 -29.62
N ASN A 189 1.87 12.41 -30.64
CA ASN A 189 2.58 13.28 -31.58
C ASN A 189 2.81 14.72 -31.08
N ALA A 190 2.13 15.11 -29.99
CA ALA A 190 2.27 16.43 -29.39
C ALA A 190 3.50 16.48 -28.46
N ASN A 191 3.90 17.68 -28.07
CA ASN A 191 4.88 17.86 -27.02
C ASN A 191 4.18 17.85 -25.66
N ILE A 192 4.90 17.41 -24.64
CA ILE A 192 4.55 17.66 -23.23
C ILE A 192 5.52 18.68 -22.66
N ALA A 193 5.03 19.51 -21.74
CA ALA A 193 5.85 20.38 -20.92
C ALA A 193 6.16 19.67 -19.59
N TYR A 194 7.38 19.83 -19.08
CA TYR A 194 7.75 19.27 -17.78
C TYR A 194 8.51 20.28 -16.93
N HIS A 195 8.30 20.19 -15.62
CA HIS A 195 9.25 20.63 -14.61
C HIS A 195 9.98 19.39 -14.07
N LYS A 196 11.32 19.45 -14.06
CA LYS A 196 12.21 18.44 -13.47
C LYS A 196 12.81 19.01 -12.18
N VAL A 197 12.74 18.29 -11.07
CA VAL A 197 13.20 18.75 -9.76
C VAL A 197 13.93 17.60 -9.03
N TRP A 198 15.06 17.89 -8.38
CA TRP A 198 15.82 16.90 -7.62
C TRP A 198 16.58 17.55 -6.46
N ARG A 199 17.04 16.74 -5.51
CA ARG A 199 18.00 17.18 -4.49
C ARG A 199 19.36 17.37 -5.17
N GLN A 200 19.92 18.58 -5.13
CA GLN A 200 21.15 18.94 -5.87
C GLN A 200 22.30 17.97 -5.59
N VAL A 201 22.53 17.64 -4.32
CA VAL A 201 23.49 16.62 -3.89
C VAL A 201 22.73 15.33 -3.61
N GLN A 202 22.57 14.50 -4.65
CA GLN A 202 21.89 13.21 -4.55
C GLN A 202 22.72 12.20 -3.75
N GLN A 203 22.04 11.40 -2.93
CA GLN A 203 22.64 10.30 -2.17
C GLN A 203 21.90 9.02 -2.54
N GLU A 204 22.46 8.26 -3.47
CA GLU A 204 21.87 6.99 -3.90
C GLU A 204 21.77 6.03 -2.71
N PHE A 205 20.66 5.29 -2.67
CA PHE A 205 20.38 4.30 -1.63
C PHE A 205 20.30 4.85 -0.19
N SER A 206 19.96 6.13 -0.05
CA SER A 206 19.83 6.81 1.24
C SER A 206 18.47 7.48 1.37
N GLU A 207 17.91 7.47 2.58
CA GLU A 207 16.64 8.14 2.90
C GLU A 207 16.90 9.32 3.85
N ASP A 208 16.13 10.40 3.67
CA ASP A 208 15.96 11.44 4.69
C ASP A 208 14.52 11.34 5.19
N SER A 209 14.32 10.92 6.44
CA SER A 209 12.99 10.69 7.02
C SER A 209 12.07 9.88 6.09
N ASP A 210 12.52 8.72 5.64
CA ASP A 210 11.80 7.80 4.73
C ASP A 210 11.58 8.28 3.28
N GLN A 211 11.90 9.54 2.93
CA GLN A 211 11.89 9.99 1.54
C GLN A 211 13.27 9.72 0.92
N ALA A 212 13.31 9.25 -0.33
CA ALA A 212 14.56 9.06 -1.05
C ALA A 212 15.37 10.35 -1.15
N ALA A 213 16.68 10.25 -0.94
CA ALA A 213 17.65 11.34 -1.12
C ALA A 213 18.22 11.42 -2.55
N TRP A 214 17.65 10.68 -3.50
CA TRP A 214 18.03 10.65 -4.90
C TRP A 214 16.83 10.35 -5.81
N GLY A 215 16.98 10.67 -7.09
CA GLY A 215 15.93 10.54 -8.10
C GLY A 215 15.49 11.89 -8.65
N ASN A 216 14.94 11.84 -9.86
CA ASN A 216 14.45 12.97 -10.61
C ASN A 216 12.92 12.97 -10.60
N TRP A 217 12.34 14.02 -10.02
CA TRP A 217 10.90 14.25 -10.06
C TRP A 217 10.51 14.97 -11.33
N TYR A 218 9.48 14.49 -12.02
CA TYR A 218 8.93 15.12 -13.21
C TYR A 218 7.45 15.42 -13.00
N TYR A 219 7.09 16.70 -13.05
CA TYR A 219 5.70 17.16 -13.10
C TYR A 219 5.37 17.62 -14.51
N THR A 220 4.36 17.03 -15.14
CA THR A 220 4.13 17.22 -16.59
C THR A 220 2.67 17.48 -16.96
N THR A 221 2.48 18.12 -18.10
CA THR A 221 1.19 18.38 -18.76
C THR A 221 1.41 18.52 -20.28
N GLU A 222 0.34 18.52 -21.06
CA GLU A 222 0.38 18.89 -22.48
C GLU A 222 0.99 20.29 -22.72
N ASP A 223 1.92 20.39 -23.67
CA ASP A 223 2.51 21.66 -24.14
C ASP A 223 1.58 22.34 -25.18
N ALA A 224 0.45 22.85 -24.69
CA ALA A 224 -0.56 23.53 -25.50
C ALA A 224 -0.31 25.05 -25.57
N GLN A 225 -0.87 25.72 -26.58
CA GLN A 225 -0.73 27.17 -26.75
C GLN A 225 -1.27 27.98 -25.55
N GLN A 226 -2.27 27.44 -24.86
CA GLN A 226 -2.93 28.04 -23.69
C GLN A 226 -2.18 27.78 -22.38
N LEU A 227 -1.06 27.05 -22.42
CA LEU A 227 -0.25 26.76 -21.26
C LEU A 227 0.66 27.94 -20.92
N THR A 228 0.66 28.33 -19.66
CA THR A 228 1.70 29.19 -19.07
C THR A 228 2.38 28.44 -17.93
N TYR A 229 3.64 28.78 -17.65
CA TYR A 229 4.44 28.11 -16.63
C TYR A 229 5.24 29.10 -15.81
N GLN A 230 5.64 28.69 -14.62
CA GLN A 230 6.59 29.44 -13.80
C GLN A 230 7.22 28.55 -12.74
N SER A 231 8.52 28.70 -12.52
CA SER A 231 9.18 28.27 -11.28
C SER A 231 9.59 29.49 -10.46
N GLY A 232 9.63 29.34 -9.13
CA GLY A 232 9.96 30.44 -8.23
C GLY A 232 9.49 30.23 -6.79
N ALA A 233 9.49 31.29 -5.99
CA ALA A 233 8.95 31.26 -4.63
C ALA A 233 7.42 31.10 -4.65
N ASP A 234 6.92 30.20 -3.82
CA ASP A 234 5.50 29.83 -3.73
C ASP A 234 4.53 31.03 -3.66
N VAL A 235 4.81 32.00 -2.79
CA VAL A 235 3.98 33.21 -2.63
C VAL A 235 3.89 34.00 -3.94
N ASP A 236 5.02 34.23 -4.62
CA ASP A 236 5.08 35.05 -5.82
C ASP A 236 4.40 34.35 -7.01
N VAL A 237 4.66 33.05 -7.17
CA VAL A 237 4.12 32.25 -8.29
C VAL A 237 2.61 32.09 -8.16
N ARG A 238 2.11 31.77 -6.96
CA ARG A 238 0.66 31.62 -6.72
C ARG A 238 -0.07 32.95 -6.81
N LYS A 239 0.55 34.05 -6.33
CA LYS A 239 0.00 35.40 -6.47
C LYS A 239 -0.15 35.79 -7.94
N LYS A 240 0.84 35.48 -8.79
CA LYS A 240 0.78 35.77 -10.23
C LYS A 240 -0.46 35.16 -10.88
N PHE A 241 -0.79 33.90 -10.59
CA PHE A 241 -2.03 33.29 -11.08
C PHE A 241 -3.28 33.90 -10.46
N THR A 242 -3.27 34.19 -9.17
CA THR A 242 -4.42 34.77 -8.46
C THR A 242 -4.79 36.16 -8.98
N ASP A 243 -3.79 36.97 -9.36
CA ASP A 243 -4.01 38.30 -9.92
C ASP A 243 -4.47 38.24 -11.39
N ASP A 244 -3.82 37.40 -12.20
CA ASP A 244 -3.87 37.52 -13.67
C ASP A 244 -4.49 36.30 -14.39
N GLY A 245 -4.80 35.22 -13.68
CA GLY A 245 -5.28 33.95 -14.26
C GLY A 245 -4.25 33.21 -15.14
N THR A 246 -3.00 33.70 -15.18
CA THR A 246 -1.90 33.19 -16.02
C THR A 246 -0.56 33.32 -15.30
N LEU A 247 0.46 32.61 -15.78
CA LEU A 247 1.83 32.65 -15.25
C LEU A 247 2.77 33.47 -16.13
N ALA A 248 3.94 33.82 -15.58
CA ALA A 248 4.88 34.75 -16.22
C ALA A 248 5.69 34.16 -17.38
N ASN A 249 5.66 32.83 -17.59
CA ASN A 249 6.52 32.12 -18.55
C ASN A 249 8.00 32.33 -18.27
N THR A 250 8.39 32.10 -17.02
CA THR A 250 9.75 32.34 -16.52
C THR A 250 10.28 31.14 -15.76
N ASP A 251 11.57 30.88 -15.95
CA ASP A 251 12.32 29.85 -15.25
C ASP A 251 13.20 30.52 -14.18
N ASP A 252 12.95 30.24 -12.90
CA ASP A 252 13.87 30.59 -11.82
C ASP A 252 15.13 29.74 -11.93
N THR A 253 16.31 30.36 -11.79
CA THR A 253 17.62 29.69 -11.87
C THR A 253 18.40 29.79 -10.56
N ASN A 254 17.82 30.41 -9.53
CA ASN A 254 18.44 30.53 -8.22
C ASN A 254 18.05 29.35 -7.33
N PHE A 255 18.81 28.26 -7.45
CA PHE A 255 18.66 27.04 -6.64
C PHE A 255 18.93 27.32 -5.16
N ARG A 256 18.09 26.75 -4.28
CA ARG A 256 18.08 27.09 -2.85
C ARG A 256 17.58 25.93 -1.98
N PRO A 257 17.80 25.99 -0.65
CA PRO A 257 17.20 25.05 0.29
C PRO A 257 15.68 24.93 0.12
N ILE A 258 15.14 23.70 0.26
CA ILE A 258 13.71 23.41 0.08
C ILE A 258 12.83 24.31 0.96
N ASN A 259 13.26 24.58 2.21
CA ASN A 259 12.53 25.41 3.18
C ASN A 259 12.75 26.92 3.03
N GLN A 260 13.47 27.40 2.01
CA GLN A 260 13.74 28.82 1.81
C GLN A 260 12.94 29.35 0.63
N ALA A 261 11.94 30.20 0.91
CA ALA A 261 11.04 30.77 -0.11
C ALA A 261 10.55 29.66 -1.05
N PHE A 262 9.79 28.71 -0.48
CA PHE A 262 9.52 27.37 -1.00
C PHE A 262 9.52 27.36 -2.54
N PRO A 263 10.51 26.71 -3.18
CA PRO A 263 10.53 26.60 -4.62
C PRO A 263 9.32 25.78 -5.09
N VAL A 264 8.53 26.34 -5.99
CA VAL A 264 7.38 25.68 -6.63
C VAL A 264 7.52 25.66 -8.14
N PHE A 265 6.83 24.70 -8.74
CA PHE A 265 6.94 24.36 -10.16
C PHE A 265 5.55 24.27 -10.77
N ALA A 266 5.11 25.37 -11.34
CA ALA A 266 3.70 25.59 -11.65
C ALA A 266 3.40 25.53 -13.15
N PHE A 267 2.19 25.06 -13.43
CA PHE A 267 1.50 25.19 -14.70
C PHE A 267 0.16 25.91 -14.49
N ALA A 268 -0.24 26.72 -15.47
CA ALA A 268 -1.58 27.25 -15.59
C ALA A 268 -2.10 27.10 -17.02
N LYS A 269 -3.35 26.67 -17.18
CA LYS A 269 -4.00 26.48 -18.47
C LYS A 269 -5.27 27.32 -18.53
N ASP A 270 -5.35 28.17 -19.56
CA ASP A 270 -6.58 28.87 -19.92
C ASP A 270 -7.51 27.90 -20.66
N LEU A 271 -8.67 27.61 -20.07
CA LEU A 271 -9.69 26.72 -20.64
C LEU A 271 -10.69 27.48 -21.53
N GLY A 272 -10.63 28.81 -21.52
CA GLY A 272 -11.55 29.69 -22.25
C GLY A 272 -12.98 29.64 -21.68
N SER A 273 -13.96 29.79 -22.57
CA SER A 273 -15.39 29.71 -22.27
C SER A 273 -15.80 28.25 -22.09
N VAL A 274 -16.07 27.85 -20.85
CA VAL A 274 -16.53 26.51 -20.46
C VAL A 274 -18.04 26.51 -20.30
N GLY A 275 -18.71 25.80 -21.20
CA GLY A 275 -20.14 25.50 -21.15
C GLY A 275 -20.43 24.07 -20.69
N ASN A 276 -21.44 23.45 -21.28
CA ASN A 276 -21.94 22.12 -20.87
C ASN A 276 -21.08 20.93 -21.36
N GLN A 277 -19.89 21.17 -21.93
CA GLN A 277 -18.98 20.12 -22.37
C GLN A 277 -17.81 20.06 -21.42
N ASN A 278 -17.44 18.86 -20.98
CA ASN A 278 -16.27 18.66 -20.13
C ASN A 278 -14.98 19.07 -20.87
N VAL A 279 -14.17 19.87 -20.20
CA VAL A 279 -12.81 20.20 -20.60
C VAL A 279 -11.85 19.50 -19.64
N GLU A 280 -11.11 18.51 -20.14
CA GLU A 280 -10.12 17.74 -19.37
C GLU A 280 -8.73 18.38 -19.46
N THR A 281 -8.03 18.48 -18.34
CA THR A 281 -6.58 18.71 -18.30
C THR A 281 -5.90 17.62 -17.50
N LEU A 282 -4.91 16.98 -18.11
CA LEU A 282 -4.14 15.89 -17.51
C LEU A 282 -2.79 16.39 -17.00
N PHE A 283 -2.46 16.02 -15.77
CA PHE A 283 -1.14 16.18 -15.19
C PHE A 283 -0.56 14.82 -14.79
N THR A 284 0.76 14.67 -14.82
CA THR A 284 1.43 13.50 -14.23
C THR A 284 2.53 13.90 -13.28
N ILE A 285 2.76 13.07 -12.27
CA ILE A 285 3.94 13.14 -11.40
C ILE A 285 4.67 11.81 -11.44
N ASN A 286 5.99 11.89 -11.60
CA ASN A 286 6.86 10.74 -11.81
C ASN A 286 8.12 10.87 -10.96
N LEU A 287 8.61 9.77 -10.40
CA LEU A 287 9.92 9.69 -9.73
C LEU A 287 10.82 8.71 -10.47
N LEU A 288 11.77 9.21 -11.26
CA LEU A 288 12.71 8.37 -12.00
C LEU A 288 14.03 8.29 -11.23
N GLN A 289 14.35 7.08 -10.78
CA GLN A 289 15.64 6.72 -10.20
C GLN A 289 16.41 5.86 -11.20
N GLN A 290 17.72 6.06 -11.32
CA GLN A 290 18.55 5.27 -12.23
C GLN A 290 18.76 3.85 -11.68
N ASN A 291 19.04 3.73 -10.38
CA ASN A 291 18.99 2.47 -9.65
C ASN A 291 18.00 2.59 -8.49
N SER A 292 17.30 1.49 -8.21
CA SER A 292 16.25 1.43 -7.19
C SER A 292 16.76 0.90 -5.86
N VAL A 293 17.57 -0.16 -5.87
CA VAL A 293 18.02 -0.85 -4.66
C VAL A 293 19.47 -1.33 -4.77
N GLN A 294 20.13 -1.52 -3.63
CA GLN A 294 21.35 -2.32 -3.53
C GLN A 294 20.97 -3.76 -3.19
N PHE A 295 21.59 -4.74 -3.84
CA PHE A 295 21.27 -6.15 -3.62
C PHE A 295 22.52 -7.01 -3.52
N ALA A 296 22.68 -7.70 -2.40
CA ALA A 296 23.75 -8.66 -2.20
C ALA A 296 23.41 -10.01 -2.85
N THR A 297 24.30 -10.48 -3.72
CA THR A 297 24.21 -11.80 -4.37
C THR A 297 25.31 -12.77 -3.91
N GLY A 298 26.25 -12.28 -3.10
CA GLY A 298 27.30 -13.04 -2.44
C GLY A 298 28.08 -12.17 -1.46
N VAL A 299 28.92 -12.78 -0.62
CA VAL A 299 29.77 -12.03 0.33
C VAL A 299 30.66 -11.04 -0.44
N ASN A 300 30.57 -9.75 -0.09
CA ASN A 300 31.23 -8.63 -0.78
C ASN A 300 30.82 -8.47 -2.26
N GLN A 301 29.66 -9.00 -2.67
CA GLN A 301 29.09 -8.83 -4.01
C GLN A 301 27.74 -8.11 -3.91
N ILE A 302 27.81 -6.78 -3.86
CA ILE A 302 26.62 -5.90 -3.83
C ILE A 302 26.45 -5.27 -5.21
N GLN A 303 25.26 -5.42 -5.78
CA GLN A 303 24.89 -4.89 -7.07
C GLN A 303 23.94 -3.70 -6.91
N SER A 304 24.12 -2.67 -7.72
CA SER A 304 23.12 -1.62 -7.90
C SER A 304 22.08 -2.09 -8.90
N MET A 305 20.86 -2.34 -8.45
CA MET A 305 19.79 -2.84 -9.31
C MET A 305 19.15 -1.66 -10.07
N PRO A 306 19.19 -1.66 -11.42
CA PRO A 306 18.57 -0.60 -12.20
C PRO A 306 17.06 -0.57 -11.97
N ALA A 307 16.45 0.61 -11.99
CA ALA A 307 15.00 0.71 -11.97
C ALA A 307 14.41 0.08 -13.25
N TYR A 308 13.31 -0.67 -13.13
CA TYR A 308 12.83 -1.49 -14.25
C TYR A 308 12.45 -0.70 -15.51
N TRP A 309 12.05 0.57 -15.39
CA TRP A 309 11.78 1.42 -16.56
C TRP A 309 13.00 1.50 -17.50
N ARG A 310 14.24 1.40 -16.98
CA ARG A 310 15.46 1.40 -17.79
C ARG A 310 15.61 0.16 -18.66
N ALA A 311 14.95 -0.94 -18.31
CA ALA A 311 14.89 -2.14 -19.14
C ALA A 311 14.21 -1.89 -20.49
N VAL A 312 13.41 -0.82 -20.60
CA VAL A 312 12.74 -0.40 -21.84
C VAL A 312 13.41 0.85 -22.44
N TYR A 313 13.77 1.84 -21.62
CA TYR A 313 14.20 3.16 -22.11
C TYR A 313 15.71 3.46 -21.95
N GLY A 314 16.48 2.57 -21.32
CA GLY A 314 17.88 2.84 -21.01
C GLY A 314 18.03 4.09 -20.14
N ASP A 315 18.87 5.03 -20.55
CA ASP A 315 19.11 6.29 -19.82
C ASP A 315 18.21 7.45 -20.31
N ASP A 316 17.29 7.19 -21.24
CA ASP A 316 16.40 8.21 -21.80
C ASP A 316 15.15 8.43 -20.91
N GLU A 317 15.36 9.20 -19.85
CA GLU A 317 14.28 9.61 -18.92
C GLU A 317 13.14 10.35 -19.62
N LEU A 318 13.44 11.19 -20.63
CA LEU A 318 12.41 12.01 -21.28
C LEU A 318 11.48 11.18 -22.15
N SER A 319 12.00 10.15 -22.83
CA SER A 319 11.16 9.18 -23.52
C SER A 319 10.26 8.41 -22.56
N ALA A 320 10.80 7.96 -21.42
CA ALA A 320 10.01 7.28 -20.39
C ALA A 320 8.88 8.19 -19.86
N VAL A 321 9.20 9.44 -19.50
CA VAL A 321 8.23 10.44 -19.02
C VAL A 321 7.16 10.76 -20.07
N ALA A 322 7.54 10.92 -21.34
CA ALA A 322 6.57 11.15 -22.41
C ALA A 322 5.68 9.92 -22.66
N THR A 323 6.22 8.71 -22.62
CA THR A 323 5.40 7.49 -22.73
C THR A 323 4.43 7.36 -21.56
N MET A 324 4.87 7.63 -20.32
CA MET A 324 3.98 7.64 -19.16
C MET A 324 2.80 8.60 -19.35
N TYR A 325 3.05 9.82 -19.84
CA TYR A 325 1.98 10.79 -20.11
C TYR A 325 0.96 10.26 -21.12
N TYR A 326 1.42 9.71 -22.25
CA TYR A 326 0.54 9.24 -23.32
C TYR A 326 -0.12 7.88 -23.07
N ASP A 327 0.42 7.05 -22.17
CA ASP A 327 -0.20 5.79 -21.74
C ASP A 327 -1.46 6.02 -20.90
N TYR A 328 -1.83 7.27 -20.55
CA TYR A 328 -2.98 7.56 -19.68
C TYR A 328 -4.28 6.84 -20.08
N GLN A 329 -4.64 6.84 -21.37
CA GLN A 329 -5.87 6.19 -21.82
C GLN A 329 -5.82 4.67 -21.62
N ASP A 330 -4.70 4.03 -21.96
CA ASP A 330 -4.51 2.58 -21.83
C ASP A 330 -4.32 2.16 -20.36
N ALA A 331 -3.57 2.94 -19.57
CA ALA A 331 -3.43 2.78 -18.14
C ALA A 331 -4.78 2.93 -17.43
N SER A 332 -5.59 3.92 -17.83
CA SER A 332 -6.94 4.13 -17.30
C SER A 332 -7.85 2.94 -17.65
N ALA A 333 -7.89 2.51 -18.92
CA ALA A 333 -8.69 1.36 -19.32
C ALA A 333 -8.28 0.07 -18.58
N SER A 334 -6.99 -0.21 -18.49
CA SER A 334 -6.45 -1.36 -17.75
C SER A 334 -6.82 -1.31 -16.27
N SER A 335 -6.70 -0.13 -15.66
CA SER A 335 -7.00 0.06 -14.24
C SER A 335 -8.50 -0.07 -13.96
N ALA A 336 -9.37 0.39 -14.88
CA ALA A 336 -10.82 0.18 -14.76
C ALA A 336 -11.20 -1.31 -14.87
N GLY A 337 -10.48 -2.08 -15.71
CA GLY A 337 -10.62 -3.54 -15.76
C GLY A 337 -10.26 -4.21 -14.43
N LEU A 338 -9.13 -3.81 -13.82
CA LEU A 338 -8.73 -4.30 -12.50
C LEU A 338 -9.73 -3.90 -11.40
N ASP A 339 -10.16 -2.64 -11.37
CA ASP A 339 -11.16 -2.14 -10.42
C ASP A 339 -12.44 -2.97 -10.48
N ALA A 340 -12.97 -3.21 -11.69
CA ALA A 340 -14.18 -4.00 -11.90
C ALA A 340 -13.99 -5.48 -11.54
N GLN A 341 -12.79 -6.03 -11.74
CA GLN A 341 -12.48 -7.40 -11.33
C GLN A 341 -12.50 -7.53 -9.81
N VAL A 342 -11.76 -6.67 -9.10
CA VAL A 342 -11.68 -6.69 -7.63
C VAL A 342 -13.06 -6.49 -7.01
N ASP A 343 -13.82 -5.47 -7.45
CA ASP A 343 -15.16 -5.20 -6.90
C ASP A 343 -16.11 -6.39 -7.10
N ARG A 344 -16.20 -6.91 -8.34
CA ARG A 344 -17.10 -8.04 -8.65
C ARG A 344 -16.75 -9.28 -7.84
N ASP A 345 -15.47 -9.66 -7.82
CA ASP A 345 -15.03 -10.90 -7.20
C ASP A 345 -15.15 -10.80 -5.66
N ALA A 346 -14.82 -9.64 -5.07
CA ALA A 346 -14.99 -9.41 -3.64
C ALA A 346 -16.47 -9.44 -3.22
N ARG A 347 -17.37 -8.79 -3.99
CA ARG A 347 -18.82 -8.86 -3.71
C ARG A 347 -19.37 -10.28 -3.78
N ALA A 348 -18.84 -11.11 -4.68
CA ALA A 348 -19.27 -12.49 -4.82
C ALA A 348 -18.87 -13.37 -3.63
N VAL A 349 -17.82 -13.00 -2.89
CA VAL A 349 -17.27 -13.81 -1.79
C VAL A 349 -17.63 -13.26 -0.40
N GLY A 350 -17.63 -11.94 -0.22
CA GLY A 350 -17.86 -11.30 1.09
C GLY A 350 -18.74 -10.05 1.02
N GLY A 351 -19.50 -9.88 -0.07
CA GLY A 351 -20.47 -8.79 -0.20
C GLY A 351 -19.84 -7.39 -0.27
N ASN A 352 -20.66 -6.38 0.07
CA ASN A 352 -20.28 -4.97 -0.03
C ASN A 352 -19.16 -4.59 0.93
N ASP A 353 -19.14 -5.21 2.11
CA ASP A 353 -18.13 -4.91 3.12
C ASP A 353 -16.75 -5.36 2.62
N TYR A 354 -16.69 -6.57 2.04
CA TYR A 354 -15.44 -7.05 1.49
C TYR A 354 -14.96 -6.28 0.26
N ALA A 355 -15.88 -5.81 -0.59
CA ALA A 355 -15.55 -4.92 -1.70
C ALA A 355 -14.99 -3.57 -1.24
N THR A 356 -15.51 -3.01 -0.14
CA THR A 356 -15.03 -1.77 0.47
C THR A 356 -13.59 -1.90 0.95
N ILE A 357 -13.29 -3.02 1.61
CA ILE A 357 -11.97 -3.38 2.14
C ILE A 357 -10.97 -3.57 1.00
N THR A 358 -11.23 -4.51 0.09
CA THR A 358 -10.31 -4.86 -1.00
C THR A 358 -10.04 -3.71 -1.96
N SER A 359 -11.03 -2.86 -2.23
CA SER A 359 -10.85 -1.65 -3.07
C SER A 359 -9.91 -0.62 -2.45
N LEU A 360 -9.70 -0.61 -1.14
CA LEU A 360 -8.78 0.33 -0.49
C LEU A 360 -7.33 -0.20 -0.48
N ALA A 361 -7.16 -1.54 -0.44
CA ALA A 361 -5.85 -2.16 -0.21
C ALA A 361 -4.91 -2.13 -1.42
N VAL A 362 -5.41 -2.23 -2.66
CA VAL A 362 -4.58 -2.51 -3.85
C VAL A 362 -3.43 -1.50 -4.02
N ARG A 363 -3.72 -0.20 -4.02
CA ARG A 363 -2.70 0.85 -4.14
C ARG A 363 -1.72 0.83 -2.97
N GLN A 364 -2.20 0.67 -1.74
CA GLN A 364 -1.34 0.65 -0.56
C GLN A 364 -0.36 -0.53 -0.59
N ALA A 365 -0.86 -1.73 -0.87
CA ALA A 365 -0.05 -2.94 -0.98
C ALA A 365 1.01 -2.79 -2.08
N PHE A 366 0.62 -2.42 -3.30
CA PHE A 366 1.57 -2.31 -4.43
C PHE A 366 2.51 -1.11 -4.34
N ALA A 367 2.16 -0.06 -3.58
CA ALA A 367 3.09 1.03 -3.31
C ALA A 367 4.18 0.66 -2.30
N SER A 368 4.13 -0.52 -1.68
CA SER A 368 5.23 -1.01 -0.85
C SER A 368 6.30 -1.78 -1.61
N VAL A 369 6.06 -2.06 -2.89
CA VAL A 369 6.98 -2.85 -3.74
C VAL A 369 7.57 -2.04 -4.88
N GLN A 370 8.77 -2.41 -5.30
CA GLN A 370 9.51 -1.82 -6.40
C GLN A 370 10.06 -2.93 -7.31
N LEU A 371 9.62 -2.94 -8.57
CA LEU A 371 10.21 -3.80 -9.60
C LEU A 371 11.56 -3.19 -10.02
N ALA A 372 12.63 -3.98 -9.99
CA ALA A 372 13.97 -3.56 -10.37
C ALA A 372 14.73 -4.69 -11.08
N GLY A 373 15.69 -4.31 -11.91
CA GLY A 373 16.48 -5.23 -12.75
C GLY A 373 16.29 -4.99 -14.25
N THR A 374 16.75 -5.96 -15.03
CA THR A 374 16.69 -5.99 -16.50
C THR A 374 15.49 -6.80 -16.98
N GLN A 375 15.27 -6.90 -18.30
CA GLN A 375 14.21 -7.75 -18.86
C GLN A 375 14.44 -9.24 -18.51
N ASP A 376 15.69 -9.67 -18.49
CA ASP A 376 16.07 -11.07 -18.25
C ASP A 376 16.21 -11.41 -16.77
N GLU A 377 16.61 -10.43 -15.94
CA GLU A 377 16.86 -10.62 -14.51
C GLU A 377 16.23 -9.46 -13.71
N ASN A 378 15.06 -9.71 -13.13
CA ASN A 378 14.29 -8.73 -12.35
C ASN A 378 13.66 -9.36 -11.12
N TYR A 379 13.47 -8.54 -10.09
CA TYR A 379 12.90 -8.93 -8.81
C TYR A 379 11.90 -7.88 -8.32
N LEU A 380 10.98 -8.33 -7.47
CA LEU A 380 10.03 -7.48 -6.77
C LEU A 380 10.51 -7.27 -5.34
N PHE A 381 11.00 -6.06 -5.05
CA PHE A 381 11.56 -5.72 -3.76
C PHE A 381 10.54 -4.99 -2.89
N LEU A 382 10.40 -5.40 -1.63
CA LEU A 382 9.42 -4.89 -0.68
C LEU A 382 10.11 -4.06 0.42
N LYS A 383 9.57 -2.86 0.68
CA LYS A 383 9.89 -2.06 1.87
C LYS A 383 8.92 -2.39 2.98
N GLU A 384 9.42 -2.71 4.17
CA GLU A 384 8.59 -2.77 5.36
C GLU A 384 8.28 -1.34 5.86
N ILE A 385 7.28 -0.72 5.25
CA ILE A 385 6.92 0.68 5.54
C ILE A 385 6.48 0.85 7.01
N SER A 386 6.90 1.95 7.65
CA SER A 386 6.41 2.44 8.95
C SER A 386 6.71 1.62 10.22
N SER A 387 7.51 0.57 10.17
CA SER A 387 8.07 -0.09 11.35
C SER A 387 9.48 0.45 11.65
N ASN A 388 10.52 -0.29 11.29
CA ASN A 388 11.94 0.11 11.32
C ASN A 388 12.54 0.27 9.90
N GLY A 389 11.76 -0.02 8.86
CA GLY A 389 12.17 0.15 7.47
C GLY A 389 12.99 -1.01 6.90
N ASN A 390 12.93 -2.19 7.52
CA ASN A 390 13.60 -3.39 7.05
C ASN A 390 13.25 -3.73 5.58
N PHE A 391 14.17 -4.42 4.93
CA PHE A 391 14.09 -4.74 3.52
C PHE A 391 13.69 -6.21 3.32
N GLN A 392 12.65 -6.48 2.53
CA GLN A 392 12.23 -7.85 2.18
C GLN A 392 11.94 -8.76 3.40
N THR A 393 11.31 -8.21 4.44
CA THR A 393 10.99 -8.94 5.66
C THR A 393 10.02 -10.10 5.38
N VAL A 394 10.38 -11.33 5.74
CA VAL A 394 9.66 -12.56 5.35
C VAL A 394 8.27 -12.61 6.00
N ASP A 395 8.17 -12.32 7.28
CA ASP A 395 6.91 -12.25 8.02
C ASP A 395 5.99 -11.09 7.59
N VAL A 396 6.48 -10.15 6.78
CA VAL A 396 5.70 -9.08 6.12
C VAL A 396 5.31 -9.45 4.69
N VAL A 397 6.18 -10.18 3.99
CA VAL A 397 5.83 -10.83 2.71
C VAL A 397 4.71 -11.85 2.94
N PHE A 398 4.66 -12.49 4.13
CA PHE A 398 3.61 -13.44 4.47
C PHE A 398 2.19 -12.83 4.46
N PRO A 399 1.81 -11.78 5.19
CA PRO A 399 0.49 -11.17 5.01
C PRO A 399 0.36 -10.46 3.66
N PHE A 400 1.44 -10.08 2.97
CA PHE A 400 1.34 -9.52 1.61
C PHE A 400 0.96 -10.56 0.54
N HIS A 401 1.40 -11.83 0.64
CA HIS A 401 1.29 -12.81 -0.44
C HIS A 401 -0.14 -13.09 -0.98
N PRO A 402 -1.24 -13.01 -0.21
CA PRO A 402 -2.58 -13.29 -0.74
C PRO A 402 -2.97 -12.41 -1.92
N ILE A 403 -2.56 -11.14 -1.93
CA ILE A 403 -2.85 -10.26 -3.07
C ILE A 403 -2.12 -10.71 -4.35
N LEU A 404 -0.91 -11.27 -4.23
CA LEU A 404 -0.19 -11.87 -5.35
C LEU A 404 -0.88 -13.16 -5.81
N MET A 405 -1.27 -14.03 -4.88
CA MET A 405 -1.99 -15.28 -5.21
C MET A 405 -3.31 -15.04 -5.96
N TYR A 406 -3.96 -13.91 -5.71
CA TYR A 406 -5.15 -13.47 -6.42
C TYR A 406 -4.83 -12.78 -7.75
N LEU A 407 -3.97 -11.76 -7.77
CA LEU A 407 -3.76 -10.91 -8.94
C LEU A 407 -2.76 -11.47 -9.95
N ASN A 408 -1.64 -12.01 -9.48
CA ASN A 408 -0.67 -12.68 -10.34
C ASN A 408 0.27 -13.58 -9.50
N PRO A 409 -0.02 -14.90 -9.41
CA PRO A 409 0.82 -15.80 -8.64
C PRO A 409 2.23 -15.95 -9.19
N ASP A 410 2.48 -15.69 -10.48
CA ASP A 410 3.82 -15.73 -11.06
C ASP A 410 4.77 -14.71 -10.40
N TRP A 411 4.24 -13.64 -9.81
CA TRP A 411 5.05 -12.63 -9.13
C TRP A 411 5.49 -13.04 -7.73
N MET A 412 4.93 -14.12 -7.18
CA MET A 412 5.42 -14.67 -5.92
C MET A 412 6.87 -15.13 -6.04
N LYS A 413 7.25 -15.66 -7.20
CA LYS A 413 8.64 -15.96 -7.49
C LYS A 413 9.54 -14.71 -7.43
N LEU A 414 9.10 -13.60 -8.01
CA LEU A 414 9.90 -12.37 -8.07
C LEU A 414 10.19 -11.78 -6.68
N ILE A 415 9.30 -12.01 -5.71
CA ILE A 415 9.47 -11.56 -4.32
C ILE A 415 10.17 -12.63 -3.44
N LEU A 416 10.09 -13.92 -3.78
CA LEU A 416 10.83 -14.97 -3.06
C LEU A 416 12.28 -15.12 -3.52
N ASP A 417 12.57 -14.87 -4.81
CA ASP A 417 13.91 -15.08 -5.37
C ASP A 417 15.01 -14.29 -4.62
N PRO A 418 14.85 -13.01 -4.22
CA PRO A 418 15.86 -12.31 -3.41
C PRO A 418 16.20 -13.00 -2.09
N LEU A 419 15.19 -13.60 -1.45
CA LEU A 419 15.32 -14.34 -0.19
C LEU A 419 16.09 -15.64 -0.40
N PHE A 420 15.73 -16.44 -1.42
CA PHE A 420 16.47 -17.64 -1.77
C PHE A 420 17.93 -17.33 -2.15
N ILE A 421 18.17 -16.30 -2.96
CA ILE A 421 19.52 -15.87 -3.34
C ILE A 421 20.39 -15.62 -2.10
N ASN A 422 19.87 -14.91 -1.08
CA ASN A 422 20.63 -14.64 0.14
C ASN A 422 20.82 -15.86 1.03
N MET A 423 19.81 -16.74 1.13
CA MET A 423 19.86 -17.92 1.99
C MET A 423 20.64 -19.11 1.38
N GLU A 424 20.80 -19.13 0.07
CA GLU A 424 21.53 -20.18 -0.67
C GLU A 424 22.94 -19.75 -1.07
N ALA A 425 23.21 -18.46 -1.21
CA ALA A 425 24.55 -17.97 -1.50
C ALA A 425 25.51 -18.26 -0.32
N PRO A 426 26.66 -18.90 -0.56
CA PRO A 426 27.62 -19.21 0.49
C PRO A 426 28.06 -17.97 1.29
N GLY A 427 27.77 -17.97 2.59
CA GLY A 427 28.22 -16.96 3.54
C GLY A 427 27.36 -15.70 3.64
N LEU A 428 26.29 -15.55 2.84
CA LEU A 428 25.33 -14.44 3.04
C LEU A 428 24.36 -14.70 4.20
N TRP A 429 24.09 -15.97 4.48
CA TRP A 429 23.34 -16.39 5.65
C TRP A 429 23.94 -17.68 6.23
N PRO A 430 24.64 -17.63 7.37
CA PRO A 430 25.32 -18.79 7.95
C PRO A 430 24.43 -19.68 8.82
N GLN A 431 23.17 -19.30 9.07
CA GLN A 431 22.26 -20.07 9.92
C GLN A 431 21.56 -21.19 9.14
N ASP A 432 21.00 -22.16 9.89
CA ASP A 432 20.29 -23.32 9.35
C ASP A 432 18.76 -23.13 9.28
N TYR A 433 18.23 -22.00 9.75
CA TYR A 433 16.83 -21.58 9.63
C TYR A 433 16.67 -20.45 8.60
N ALA A 434 15.43 -20.08 8.26
CA ALA A 434 15.16 -18.99 7.30
C ALA A 434 15.48 -17.61 7.89
N ILE A 435 16.02 -16.72 7.07
CA ILE A 435 16.34 -15.33 7.43
C ILE A 435 15.06 -14.52 7.67
N HIS A 436 15.14 -13.49 8.52
CA HIS A 436 14.02 -12.57 8.78
C HIS A 436 13.87 -11.52 7.66
N ASP A 437 14.97 -10.87 7.28
CA ASP A 437 14.97 -9.80 6.29
C ASP A 437 16.31 -9.76 5.54
N LEU A 438 16.43 -8.89 4.53
CA LEU A 438 17.64 -8.72 3.73
C LEU A 438 18.40 -7.43 4.04
N GLY A 439 18.10 -6.74 5.13
CA GLY A 439 18.82 -5.56 5.57
C GLY A 439 17.97 -4.63 6.44
N ASP A 440 18.65 -3.93 7.35
CA ASP A 440 18.02 -3.09 8.38
C ASP A 440 17.25 -1.89 7.81
N HIS A 441 17.60 -1.41 6.61
CA HIS A 441 17.00 -0.21 6.02
C HIS A 441 16.86 -0.28 4.50
N TYR A 442 15.64 -0.07 4.02
CA TYR A 442 15.37 0.16 2.60
C TYR A 442 16.12 1.39 2.06
N PRO A 443 16.72 1.32 0.84
CA PRO A 443 16.63 0.27 -0.17
C PRO A 443 17.87 -0.67 -0.20
N ASN A 444 18.49 -0.94 0.95
CA ASN A 444 19.75 -1.69 1.02
C ASN A 444 19.50 -3.15 1.40
N ALA A 445 19.36 -4.02 0.40
CA ALA A 445 19.25 -5.46 0.59
C ALA A 445 20.65 -6.11 0.69
N THR A 446 21.40 -5.78 1.74
CA THR A 446 22.80 -6.19 1.92
C THR A 446 22.98 -7.55 2.61
N GLY A 447 21.90 -8.15 3.11
CA GLY A 447 21.88 -9.42 3.82
C GLY A 447 22.51 -9.35 5.21
N HIS A 448 22.61 -10.52 5.86
CA HIS A 448 23.14 -10.70 7.22
C HIS A 448 24.30 -11.73 7.24
N PRO A 449 25.44 -11.44 6.59
CA PRO A 449 26.57 -12.38 6.50
C PRO A 449 27.23 -12.66 7.86
N ASP A 450 26.97 -11.84 8.88
CA ASP A 450 27.36 -12.06 10.26
C ASP A 450 26.44 -13.06 11.00
N GLY A 451 25.33 -13.45 10.39
CA GLY A 451 24.34 -14.37 10.94
C GLY A 451 23.43 -13.73 11.99
N ILE A 452 23.36 -12.40 12.07
CA ILE A 452 22.57 -11.68 13.07
C ILE A 452 21.40 -10.98 12.38
N ALA A 453 20.19 -11.53 12.55
CA ALA A 453 18.92 -10.91 12.19
C ALA A 453 17.93 -11.04 13.36
N ALA A 454 16.71 -10.51 13.23
CA ALA A 454 15.68 -10.72 14.25
C ALA A 454 15.42 -12.23 14.45
N LEU A 455 15.34 -12.66 15.72
CA LEU A 455 15.27 -14.09 16.06
C LEU A 455 13.83 -14.62 15.98
N GLN A 456 13.40 -14.94 14.77
CA GLN A 456 12.09 -15.53 14.43
C GLN A 456 12.18 -16.87 13.67
N PRO A 457 13.10 -17.81 14.03
CA PRO A 457 13.44 -18.93 13.16
C PRO A 457 12.27 -19.89 12.85
N LEU A 458 11.34 -20.11 13.80
CA LEU A 458 10.18 -20.97 13.57
C LEU A 458 9.17 -20.28 12.64
N GLU A 459 8.87 -19.01 12.91
CA GLU A 459 7.97 -18.18 12.10
C GLU A 459 8.44 -18.17 10.64
N GLU A 460 9.72 -17.87 10.41
CA GLU A 460 10.24 -17.68 9.05
C GLU A 460 10.44 -18.98 8.27
N CYS A 461 10.84 -20.07 8.94
CA CYS A 461 10.85 -21.37 8.28
C CYS A 461 9.45 -21.76 7.82
N GLY A 462 8.44 -21.57 8.67
CA GLY A 462 7.06 -21.86 8.32
C GLY A 462 6.54 -20.95 7.20
N ASN A 463 6.82 -19.65 7.27
CA ASN A 463 6.44 -18.68 6.24
C ASN A 463 6.99 -19.05 4.87
N MET A 464 8.30 -19.33 4.78
CA MET A 464 8.95 -19.71 3.53
C MET A 464 8.37 -21.01 2.95
N LEU A 465 8.23 -22.05 3.78
CA LEU A 465 7.68 -23.33 3.33
C LEU A 465 6.24 -23.20 2.80
N ILE A 466 5.39 -22.44 3.51
CA ILE A 466 3.99 -22.21 3.12
C ILE A 466 3.94 -21.39 1.82
N MET A 467 4.64 -20.26 1.74
CA MET A 467 4.58 -19.39 0.57
C MET A 467 5.15 -20.05 -0.69
N THR A 468 6.26 -20.79 -0.55
CA THR A 468 6.88 -21.49 -1.68
C THR A 468 6.00 -22.62 -2.20
N LEU A 469 5.34 -23.39 -1.32
CA LEU A 469 4.37 -24.39 -1.75
C LEU A 469 3.13 -23.77 -2.40
N ALA A 470 2.57 -22.70 -1.80
CA ALA A 470 1.41 -22.01 -2.34
C ALA A 470 1.67 -21.51 -3.77
N TYR A 471 2.85 -20.90 -4.00
CA TYR A 471 3.29 -20.52 -5.33
C TYR A 471 3.30 -21.70 -6.31
N ALA A 472 3.98 -22.80 -5.94
CA ALA A 472 4.13 -23.96 -6.81
C ALA A 472 2.78 -24.65 -7.12
N GLN A 473 1.87 -24.74 -6.16
CA GLN A 473 0.52 -25.27 -6.38
C GLN A 473 -0.29 -24.37 -7.33
N ARG A 474 -0.20 -23.04 -7.15
CA ARG A 474 -0.98 -22.07 -7.92
C ARG A 474 -0.50 -21.91 -9.36
N THR A 475 0.80 -22.03 -9.59
CA THR A 475 1.43 -21.87 -10.91
C THR A 475 1.79 -23.19 -11.60
N ASN A 476 1.66 -24.31 -10.88
CA ASN A 476 2.12 -25.63 -11.30
C ASN A 476 3.63 -25.69 -11.60
N ASP A 477 4.45 -24.82 -10.98
CA ASP A 477 5.92 -24.82 -11.12
C ASP A 477 6.60 -25.69 -10.05
N ILE A 478 6.46 -27.01 -10.19
CA ILE A 478 7.13 -27.99 -9.32
C ILE A 478 8.65 -27.92 -9.43
N ARG A 479 9.19 -27.46 -10.57
CA ARG A 479 10.63 -27.33 -10.77
C ARG A 479 11.22 -26.25 -9.87
N TYR A 480 10.45 -25.22 -9.52
CA TYR A 480 10.88 -24.23 -8.54
C TYR A 480 11.14 -24.85 -7.17
N LEU A 481 10.27 -25.76 -6.73
CA LEU A 481 10.47 -26.54 -5.49
C LEU A 481 11.75 -27.38 -5.54
N ASP A 482 11.99 -28.06 -6.67
CA ASP A 482 13.19 -28.89 -6.85
C ASP A 482 14.47 -28.05 -6.89
N THR A 483 14.41 -26.86 -7.50
CA THR A 483 15.53 -25.90 -7.58
C THR A 483 15.98 -25.45 -6.20
N HIS A 484 15.03 -25.20 -5.30
CA HIS A 484 15.28 -24.70 -3.94
C HIS A 484 15.21 -25.80 -2.86
N TRP A 485 15.28 -27.08 -3.26
CA TRP A 485 15.07 -28.20 -2.36
C TRP A 485 15.99 -28.17 -1.14
N ASP A 486 17.28 -27.85 -1.33
CA ASP A 486 18.25 -27.92 -0.24
C ASP A 486 17.93 -26.93 0.89
N ALA A 487 17.39 -25.75 0.57
CA ALA A 487 16.93 -24.78 1.56
C ALA A 487 15.62 -25.26 2.23
N LEU A 488 14.64 -25.67 1.43
CA LEU A 488 13.33 -26.15 1.92
C LEU A 488 13.47 -27.37 2.84
N HIS A 489 14.32 -28.32 2.47
CA HIS A 489 14.64 -29.50 3.27
C HIS A 489 15.31 -29.12 4.58
N ARG A 490 16.29 -28.21 4.54
CA ARG A 490 17.00 -27.72 5.73
C ARG A 490 16.03 -27.10 6.73
N TRP A 491 15.10 -26.27 6.28
CA TRP A 491 14.09 -25.67 7.14
C TRP A 491 13.11 -26.70 7.71
N GLY A 492 12.68 -27.69 6.92
CA GLY A 492 11.87 -28.81 7.43
C GLY A 492 12.58 -29.60 8.54
N GLN A 493 13.86 -29.95 8.34
CA GLN A 493 14.68 -30.61 9.36
C GLN A 493 14.92 -29.73 10.58
N TRP A 494 15.10 -28.42 10.39
CA TRP A 494 15.27 -27.47 11.48
C TRP A 494 14.03 -27.44 12.37
N LEU A 495 12.83 -27.40 11.78
CA LEU A 495 11.56 -27.41 12.51
C LEU A 495 11.43 -28.67 13.40
N ILE A 496 11.82 -29.85 12.89
CA ILE A 496 11.88 -31.12 13.64
C ILE A 496 12.90 -31.03 14.79
N THR A 497 14.14 -30.68 14.45
CA THR A 497 15.26 -30.66 15.40
C THR A 497 15.00 -29.71 16.58
N ASN A 498 14.29 -28.60 16.34
CA ASN A 498 13.99 -27.58 17.33
C ASN A 498 12.58 -27.71 17.95
N ASN A 499 11.89 -28.84 17.70
CA ASN A 499 10.61 -29.18 18.32
C ASN A 499 9.53 -28.09 18.19
N SER A 500 9.03 -27.87 16.97
CA SER A 500 8.08 -26.79 16.68
C SER A 500 6.75 -26.85 17.45
N VAL A 501 6.34 -28.03 17.94
CA VAL A 501 5.13 -28.14 18.78
C VAL A 501 5.32 -27.55 20.18
N ILE A 502 6.56 -27.37 20.66
CA ILE A 502 6.84 -26.64 21.91
C ILE A 502 7.78 -25.46 21.57
N PRO A 503 7.24 -24.33 21.05
CA PRO A 503 8.07 -23.19 20.70
C PRO A 503 8.86 -22.69 21.91
N PHE A 504 10.18 -22.63 21.77
CA PHE A 504 11.03 -21.96 22.76
C PHE A 504 10.74 -20.45 22.80
N ASN A 505 11.34 -19.74 23.76
CA ASN A 505 11.15 -18.30 23.91
C ASN A 505 11.78 -17.51 22.74
N GLN A 506 11.00 -17.29 21.69
CA GLN A 506 11.29 -16.45 20.53
C GLN A 506 10.15 -15.45 20.31
N ILE A 507 10.40 -14.43 19.49
CA ILE A 507 9.34 -13.57 18.95
C ILE A 507 8.63 -14.27 17.79
N SER A 508 7.35 -13.97 17.60
CA SER A 508 6.62 -14.20 16.35
C SER A 508 6.62 -12.89 15.54
N THR A 509 5.92 -12.88 14.40
CA THR A 509 5.59 -11.65 13.65
C THR A 509 4.92 -10.56 14.48
N ASP A 510 4.28 -10.93 15.61
CA ASP A 510 3.72 -10.00 16.58
C ASP A 510 4.78 -9.51 17.58
N ASP A 511 5.93 -9.08 17.06
CA ASP A 511 7.13 -8.67 17.81
C ASP A 511 6.85 -7.54 18.82
N PHE A 512 5.91 -6.65 18.49
CA PHE A 512 5.37 -5.58 19.32
C PHE A 512 4.66 -6.09 20.59
N ALA A 513 4.41 -7.39 20.71
CA ALA A 513 3.89 -8.07 21.89
C ALA A 513 4.95 -8.83 22.69
N GLY A 514 6.21 -8.82 22.22
CA GLY A 514 7.35 -9.45 22.87
C GLY A 514 7.40 -10.97 22.69
N PRO A 515 8.54 -11.59 23.05
CA PRO A 515 8.72 -13.03 22.95
C PRO A 515 7.82 -13.76 23.95
N LEU A 516 7.34 -14.93 23.54
CA LEU A 516 6.53 -15.79 24.41
C LEU A 516 6.81 -17.26 24.04
N ALA A 517 7.18 -18.06 25.03
CA ALA A 517 7.32 -19.50 24.87
C ALA A 517 5.95 -20.19 24.81
N ASN A 518 5.91 -21.41 24.26
CA ASN A 518 4.71 -22.25 24.20
C ASN A 518 3.52 -21.57 23.49
N GLN A 519 3.80 -20.63 22.57
CA GLN A 519 2.77 -19.91 21.84
C GLN A 519 1.96 -20.86 20.95
N THR A 520 0.66 -20.95 21.23
CA THR A 520 -0.25 -21.89 20.55
C THR A 520 -0.36 -21.59 19.05
N ASN A 521 -0.49 -20.32 18.66
CA ASN A 521 -0.58 -19.94 17.25
C ASN A 521 0.78 -20.03 16.51
N LEU A 522 1.90 -19.76 17.18
CA LEU A 522 3.24 -19.93 16.60
C LEU A 522 3.55 -21.41 16.36
N ALA A 523 3.18 -22.30 17.28
CA ALA A 523 3.32 -23.74 17.08
C ALA A 523 2.58 -24.23 15.82
N LEU A 524 1.36 -23.71 15.57
CA LEU A 524 0.62 -24.01 14.32
C LEU A 524 1.42 -23.64 13.08
N LYS A 525 2.10 -22.48 13.07
CA LYS A 525 2.95 -22.08 11.93
C LYS A 525 3.97 -23.15 11.59
N GLY A 526 4.71 -23.63 12.58
CA GLY A 526 5.75 -24.64 12.38
C GLY A 526 5.18 -26.00 11.98
N ILE A 527 4.06 -26.41 12.57
CA ILE A 527 3.38 -27.68 12.25
C ILE A 527 2.84 -27.67 10.81
N ILE A 528 2.17 -26.59 10.40
CA ILE A 528 1.66 -26.40 9.04
C ILE A 528 2.82 -26.25 8.05
N GLY A 529 3.89 -25.54 8.42
CA GLY A 529 5.12 -25.45 7.64
C GLY A 529 5.77 -26.82 7.39
N LEU A 530 5.83 -27.68 8.40
CA LEU A 530 6.35 -29.05 8.26
C LEU A 530 5.44 -29.89 7.34
N LYS A 531 4.13 -29.72 7.43
CA LYS A 531 3.19 -30.35 6.50
C LYS A 531 3.38 -29.84 5.07
N ALA A 532 3.65 -28.55 4.89
CA ALA A 532 4.02 -28.00 3.59
C ALA A 532 5.31 -28.65 3.06
N ALA A 533 6.34 -28.81 3.91
CA ALA A 533 7.58 -29.52 3.56
C ALA A 533 7.32 -30.96 3.10
N SER A 534 6.38 -31.68 3.74
CA SER A 534 5.96 -33.02 3.31
C SER A 534 5.39 -33.02 1.89
N ILE A 535 4.48 -32.08 1.60
CA ILE A 535 3.87 -31.95 0.27
C ILE A 535 4.93 -31.59 -0.78
N ILE A 536 5.83 -30.66 -0.46
CA ILE A 536 6.98 -30.30 -1.32
C ILE A 536 7.84 -31.52 -1.62
N ALA A 537 8.21 -32.30 -0.61
CA ALA A 537 9.02 -33.51 -0.77
C ALA A 537 8.32 -34.54 -1.67
N ASN A 538 7.01 -34.75 -1.48
CA ASN A 538 6.23 -35.65 -2.32
C ASN A 538 6.17 -35.18 -3.78
N LEU A 539 5.86 -33.89 -4.01
CA LEU A 539 5.78 -33.30 -5.35
C LEU A 539 7.11 -33.38 -6.12
N THR A 540 8.22 -33.37 -5.39
CA THR A 540 9.57 -33.43 -5.97
C THR A 540 10.20 -34.83 -5.93
N GLY A 541 9.42 -35.87 -5.60
CA GLY A 541 9.85 -37.27 -5.71
C GLY A 541 10.71 -37.80 -4.55
N ARG A 542 10.69 -37.14 -3.39
CA ARG A 542 11.51 -37.43 -2.21
C ARG A 542 10.66 -38.09 -1.13
N SER A 543 10.32 -39.36 -1.37
CA SER A 543 9.31 -40.08 -0.59
C SER A 543 9.67 -40.32 0.87
N THR A 544 10.97 -40.46 1.19
CA THR A 544 11.44 -40.70 2.56
C THR A 544 11.17 -39.47 3.43
N GLU A 545 11.61 -38.31 2.96
CA GLU A 545 11.40 -37.02 3.63
C GLU A 545 9.92 -36.66 3.66
N ALA A 546 9.17 -36.95 2.59
CA ALA A 546 7.72 -36.75 2.56
C ALA A 546 7.01 -37.52 3.68
N GLN A 547 7.37 -38.79 3.87
CA GLN A 547 6.82 -39.64 4.92
C GLN A 547 7.21 -39.15 6.32
N GLU A 548 8.49 -38.86 6.55
CA GLU A 548 8.99 -38.34 7.82
C GLU A 548 8.24 -37.06 8.25
N TYR A 549 8.13 -36.09 7.34
CA TYR A 549 7.46 -34.83 7.60
C TYR A 549 5.94 -34.99 7.79
N ASP A 550 5.29 -35.89 7.05
CA ASP A 550 3.84 -36.15 7.23
C ASP A 550 3.56 -36.81 8.58
N GLU A 551 4.32 -37.86 8.93
CA GLU A 551 4.14 -38.57 10.20
C GLU A 551 4.37 -37.63 11.39
N GLN A 552 5.44 -36.83 11.34
CA GLN A 552 5.77 -35.91 12.44
C GLN A 552 4.76 -34.76 12.55
N SER A 553 4.31 -34.17 11.45
CA SER A 553 3.29 -33.12 11.49
C SER A 553 1.94 -33.62 12.01
N ARG A 554 1.55 -34.87 11.68
CA ARG A 554 0.33 -35.51 12.20
C ARG A 554 0.41 -35.85 13.69
N ASP A 555 1.57 -36.32 14.16
CA ASP A 555 1.80 -36.53 15.59
C ASP A 555 1.74 -35.20 16.36
N TRP A 556 2.39 -34.16 15.83
CA TRP A 556 2.39 -32.85 16.47
C TRP A 556 1.05 -32.15 16.49
N ILE A 557 0.19 -32.28 15.46
CA ILE A 557 -1.14 -31.67 15.53
C ILE A 557 -2.02 -32.35 16.60
N GLN A 558 -1.80 -33.63 16.89
CA GLN A 558 -2.46 -34.30 18.01
C GLN A 558 -1.94 -33.76 19.34
N GLN A 559 -0.62 -33.68 19.51
CA GLN A 559 -0.02 -33.12 20.73
C GLN A 559 -0.40 -31.65 20.96
N TRP A 560 -0.45 -30.85 19.88
CA TRP A 560 -0.85 -29.46 19.92
C TRP A 560 -2.28 -29.29 20.44
N GLN A 561 -3.21 -30.17 20.04
CA GLN A 561 -4.58 -30.18 20.58
C GLN A 561 -4.58 -30.49 22.07
N ASP A 562 -3.80 -31.49 22.52
CA ASP A 562 -3.72 -31.86 23.94
C ASP A 562 -3.14 -30.73 24.81
N LEU A 563 -2.25 -29.91 24.25
CA LEU A 563 -1.54 -28.84 24.96
C LEU A 563 -2.26 -27.48 24.95
N GLY A 564 -2.89 -27.15 23.82
CA GLY A 564 -3.43 -25.82 23.56
C GLY A 564 -4.93 -25.74 23.38
N ASN A 565 -5.63 -26.86 23.14
CA ASN A 565 -7.08 -26.84 23.02
C ASN A 565 -7.74 -26.93 24.41
N LEU A 566 -8.76 -26.11 24.63
CA LEU A 566 -9.54 -26.05 25.86
C LEU A 566 -11.01 -26.42 25.54
N PRO A 567 -11.31 -27.71 25.27
CA PRO A 567 -12.64 -28.15 24.88
C PRO A 567 -13.70 -27.96 25.98
N ASN A 568 -13.26 -27.77 27.23
CA ASN A 568 -14.15 -27.53 28.38
C ASN A 568 -14.31 -26.03 28.71
N ALA A 569 -13.66 -25.13 27.98
CA ALA A 569 -13.96 -23.71 28.07
C ALA A 569 -15.39 -23.43 27.57
N ASN A 570 -15.95 -22.27 27.92
CA ASN A 570 -17.30 -21.89 27.51
C ASN A 570 -17.29 -20.52 26.81
N PRO A 571 -17.36 -20.47 25.47
CA PRO A 571 -17.33 -21.61 24.55
C PRO A 571 -15.93 -22.28 24.48
N PRO A 572 -15.82 -23.50 23.92
CA PRO A 572 -14.55 -24.15 23.63
C PRO A 572 -13.65 -23.24 22.78
N ARG A 573 -12.35 -23.23 23.06
CA ARG A 573 -11.36 -22.37 22.38
C ARG A 573 -9.94 -22.88 22.62
N THR A 574 -8.94 -22.20 22.08
CA THR A 574 -7.54 -22.47 22.42
C THR A 574 -6.99 -21.45 23.43
N SER A 575 -5.88 -21.82 24.08
CA SER A 575 -5.05 -20.91 24.87
C SER A 575 -4.18 -20.02 23.96
N LEU A 576 -3.70 -18.88 24.47
CA LEU A 576 -2.60 -18.14 23.82
C LEU A 576 -1.27 -18.89 23.96
N SER A 577 -1.03 -19.42 25.17
CA SER A 577 0.17 -20.16 25.53
C SER A 577 -0.19 -21.39 26.35
N TYR A 578 0.48 -22.51 26.10
CA TYR A 578 0.15 -23.78 26.75
C TYR A 578 0.22 -23.69 28.27
N GLY A 579 -0.78 -24.28 28.92
CA GLY A 579 -0.93 -24.29 30.38
C GLY A 579 -1.56 -23.02 30.96
N ASP A 580 -1.84 -22.00 30.15
CA ASP A 580 -2.63 -20.83 30.56
C ASP A 580 -4.07 -20.96 30.03
N GLU A 581 -4.91 -21.61 30.83
CA GLU A 581 -6.32 -21.88 30.51
C GLU A 581 -7.18 -20.61 30.43
N GLU A 582 -6.73 -19.48 30.98
CA GLU A 582 -7.46 -18.20 30.95
C GLU A 582 -7.13 -17.38 29.69
N SER A 583 -5.93 -17.57 29.13
CA SER A 583 -5.45 -16.87 27.93
C SER A 583 -6.12 -17.36 26.64
N TRP A 584 -6.15 -16.51 25.60
CA TRP A 584 -6.60 -16.85 24.24
C TRP A 584 -5.99 -15.89 23.21
N GLY A 585 -6.07 -16.21 21.92
CA GLY A 585 -5.67 -15.35 20.80
C GLY A 585 -6.25 -15.79 19.46
N LEU A 586 -6.11 -14.95 18.44
CA LEU A 586 -6.48 -15.27 17.07
C LEU A 586 -5.57 -16.37 16.51
N LEU A 587 -6.17 -17.42 15.95
CA LEU A 587 -5.43 -18.50 15.27
C LEU A 587 -5.25 -18.23 13.77
N TYR A 588 -4.67 -17.08 13.42
CA TYR A 588 -4.52 -16.67 12.02
C TYR A 588 -3.63 -17.61 11.19
N ASN A 589 -2.77 -18.42 11.81
CA ASN A 589 -1.91 -19.37 11.09
C ASN A 589 -2.66 -20.57 10.51
N LEU A 590 -3.89 -20.83 10.96
CA LEU A 590 -4.78 -21.81 10.33
C LEU A 590 -5.07 -21.48 8.86
N TYR A 591 -4.96 -20.21 8.47
CA TYR A 591 -5.08 -19.81 7.07
C TYR A 591 -4.11 -20.57 6.15
N GLY A 592 -2.90 -20.88 6.61
CA GLY A 592 -1.92 -21.64 5.83
C GLY A 592 -2.37 -23.08 5.52
N ASP A 593 -3.01 -23.76 6.47
CA ASP A 593 -3.55 -25.11 6.26
C ASP A 593 -4.68 -25.10 5.21
N ALA A 594 -5.56 -24.10 5.29
CA ALA A 594 -6.64 -23.90 4.33
C ALA A 594 -6.15 -23.50 2.93
N LEU A 595 -5.19 -22.56 2.84
CA LEU A 595 -4.62 -22.09 1.58
C LEU A 595 -3.93 -23.21 0.80
N LEU A 596 -3.18 -24.06 1.50
CA LEU A 596 -2.41 -25.16 0.90
C LEU A 596 -3.23 -26.42 0.63
N GLU A 597 -4.49 -26.44 1.08
CA GLU A 597 -5.34 -27.64 1.11
C GLU A 597 -4.66 -28.82 1.82
N ALA A 598 -3.96 -28.53 2.92
CA ALA A 598 -3.11 -29.49 3.61
C ALA A 598 -3.91 -30.52 4.44
N ASP A 599 -5.15 -30.18 4.83
CA ASP A 599 -6.08 -31.01 5.61
C ASP A 599 -5.41 -31.64 6.84
N LEU A 600 -4.60 -30.84 7.55
CA LEU A 600 -3.87 -31.26 8.74
C LEU A 600 -4.65 -30.97 10.02
N VAL A 601 -5.18 -29.75 10.14
CA VAL A 601 -5.85 -29.31 11.36
C VAL A 601 -7.30 -29.80 11.36
N PRO A 602 -7.80 -30.42 12.46
CA PRO A 602 -9.18 -30.88 12.52
C PRO A 602 -10.20 -29.76 12.39
N LYS A 603 -11.28 -30.03 11.63
CA LYS A 603 -12.40 -29.10 11.40
C LYS A 603 -12.98 -28.51 12.69
N GLU A 604 -13.09 -29.34 13.73
CA GLU A 604 -13.59 -28.91 15.04
C GLU A 604 -12.83 -27.70 15.61
N ILE A 605 -11.53 -27.53 15.34
CA ILE A 605 -10.76 -26.38 15.82
C ILE A 605 -11.26 -25.08 15.18
N TYR A 606 -11.55 -25.08 13.87
CA TYR A 606 -12.06 -23.90 13.17
C TYR A 606 -13.48 -23.55 13.62
N GLU A 607 -14.32 -24.56 13.85
CA GLU A 607 -15.67 -24.39 14.41
C GLU A 607 -15.62 -23.79 15.83
N GLN A 608 -14.79 -24.35 16.72
CA GLN A 608 -14.60 -23.83 18.08
C GLN A 608 -14.13 -22.38 18.07
N GLN A 609 -13.15 -22.03 17.23
CA GLN A 609 -12.70 -20.64 17.12
C GLN A 609 -13.78 -19.72 16.55
N SER A 610 -14.53 -20.18 15.54
CA SER A 610 -15.63 -19.41 14.94
C SER A 610 -16.71 -19.08 15.96
N ASP A 611 -17.04 -20.01 16.86
CA ASP A 611 -17.99 -19.81 17.95
C ASP A 611 -17.43 -18.91 19.07
N PHE A 612 -16.11 -18.94 19.28
CA PHE A 612 -15.45 -18.16 20.33
C PHE A 612 -15.31 -16.68 19.99
N TYR A 613 -14.86 -16.31 18.78
CA TYR A 613 -14.51 -14.92 18.45
C TYR A 613 -15.66 -13.91 18.69
N PRO A 614 -16.93 -14.19 18.36
CA PRO A 614 -18.04 -13.28 18.66
C PRO A 614 -18.21 -12.97 20.15
N THR A 615 -17.73 -13.84 21.05
CA THR A 615 -17.82 -13.62 22.50
C THR A 615 -16.81 -12.60 23.04
N VAL A 616 -15.76 -12.30 22.26
CA VAL A 616 -14.68 -11.36 22.62
C VAL A 616 -14.56 -10.19 21.63
N GLN A 617 -15.49 -10.09 20.68
CA GLN A 617 -15.63 -8.98 19.75
C GLN A 617 -15.69 -7.63 20.49
N ALA A 618 -14.96 -6.65 20.00
CA ALA A 618 -14.97 -5.27 20.46
C ALA A 618 -15.66 -4.37 19.42
N ARG A 619 -15.42 -3.06 19.46
CA ARG A 619 -16.10 -2.11 18.57
C ARG A 619 -15.66 -2.23 17.11
N PHE A 620 -14.37 -2.46 16.89
CA PHE A 620 -13.69 -2.40 15.60
C PHE A 620 -13.02 -3.70 15.17
N GLY A 621 -13.19 -4.78 15.94
CA GLY A 621 -12.55 -6.06 15.69
C GLY A 621 -12.45 -6.92 16.94
N VAL A 622 -11.65 -7.97 16.88
CA VAL A 622 -11.38 -8.88 18.00
C VAL A 622 -9.94 -8.66 18.45
N PRO A 623 -9.63 -8.48 19.74
CA PRO A 623 -8.24 -8.37 20.19
C PRO A 623 -7.40 -9.52 19.65
N LEU A 624 -6.17 -9.22 19.22
CA LEU A 624 -5.23 -10.21 18.71
C LEU A 624 -5.03 -11.34 19.73
N ASP A 625 -4.91 -10.98 21.01
CA ASP A 625 -4.86 -11.90 22.13
C ASP A 625 -5.15 -11.20 23.47
N THR A 626 -5.14 -11.98 24.54
CA THR A 626 -5.38 -11.54 25.93
C THR A 626 -4.38 -10.53 26.51
N ARG A 627 -3.23 -10.27 25.88
CA ARG A 627 -2.19 -9.37 26.43
C ARG A 627 -2.56 -7.90 26.33
N ALA A 628 -3.37 -7.50 25.34
CA ALA A 628 -3.71 -6.09 25.09
C ALA A 628 -5.00 -5.91 24.28
N ARG A 629 -5.64 -4.74 24.39
CA ARG A 629 -6.82 -4.33 23.62
C ARG A 629 -6.47 -3.83 22.20
N ARG A 630 -5.57 -4.53 21.51
CA ARG A 630 -5.14 -4.19 20.14
C ARG A 630 -5.32 -5.38 19.21
N SER A 631 -5.48 -5.10 17.93
CA SER A 631 -5.60 -6.13 16.88
C SER A 631 -4.85 -5.75 15.63
N LYS A 632 -4.75 -6.72 14.72
CA LYS A 632 -4.16 -6.61 13.39
C LYS A 632 -5.17 -7.01 12.34
N ASN A 633 -5.56 -6.08 11.46
CA ASN A 633 -6.65 -6.35 10.52
C ASN A 633 -6.28 -7.34 9.41
N ASP A 634 -5.01 -7.44 9.03
CA ASP A 634 -4.49 -8.50 8.15
C ASP A 634 -4.69 -9.90 8.77
N TRP A 635 -4.45 -10.05 10.07
CA TRP A 635 -4.70 -11.30 10.81
C TRP A 635 -6.19 -11.58 11.00
N GLU A 636 -7.00 -10.56 11.27
CA GLU A 636 -8.46 -10.71 11.29
C GLU A 636 -9.00 -11.15 9.93
N MET A 637 -8.43 -10.67 8.82
CA MET A 637 -8.82 -11.09 7.48
C MET A 637 -8.41 -12.53 7.18
N PHE A 638 -7.27 -13.01 7.70
CA PHE A 638 -6.88 -14.42 7.61
C PHE A 638 -7.86 -15.30 8.39
N VAL A 639 -8.26 -14.88 9.59
CA VAL A 639 -9.27 -15.57 10.40
C VAL A 639 -10.63 -15.56 9.71
N ALA A 640 -11.07 -14.42 9.18
CA ALA A 640 -12.33 -14.29 8.47
C ALA A 640 -12.40 -15.23 7.26
N ALA A 641 -11.27 -15.47 6.58
CA ALA A 641 -11.22 -16.36 5.41
C ALA A 641 -11.59 -17.82 5.71
N ILE A 642 -11.38 -18.26 6.95
CA ILE A 642 -11.52 -19.66 7.38
C ILE A 642 -12.61 -19.87 8.44
N ALA A 643 -13.27 -18.79 8.87
CA ALA A 643 -14.34 -18.84 9.85
C ALA A 643 -15.68 -19.29 9.24
N SER A 644 -16.68 -19.51 10.10
CA SER A 644 -18.07 -19.61 9.67
C SER A 644 -18.53 -18.34 8.95
N ASP A 645 -19.59 -18.44 8.14
CA ASP A 645 -20.11 -17.29 7.38
C ASP A 645 -20.49 -16.12 8.31
N GLU A 646 -21.14 -16.41 9.44
CA GLU A 646 -21.53 -15.39 10.41
C GLU A 646 -20.32 -14.68 11.05
N THR A 647 -19.29 -15.44 11.44
CA THR A 647 -18.08 -14.89 12.06
C THR A 647 -17.21 -14.17 11.04
N ARG A 648 -17.16 -14.65 9.79
CA ARG A 648 -16.53 -13.92 8.67
C ARG A 648 -17.19 -12.56 8.49
N ASP A 649 -18.52 -12.54 8.35
CA ASP A 649 -19.27 -11.31 8.08
C ASP A 649 -19.13 -10.31 9.22
N MET A 650 -19.01 -10.78 10.47
CA MET A 650 -18.66 -9.97 11.63
C MET A 650 -17.31 -9.25 11.46
N PHE A 651 -16.23 -9.97 11.14
CA PHE A 651 -14.89 -9.37 10.93
C PHE A 651 -14.88 -8.38 9.76
N LEU A 652 -15.57 -8.69 8.66
CA LEU A 652 -15.69 -7.79 7.52
C LEU A 652 -16.40 -6.48 7.91
N SER A 653 -17.50 -6.58 8.65
CA SER A 653 -18.26 -5.41 9.08
C SER A 653 -17.47 -4.54 10.07
N ASP A 654 -16.74 -5.16 11.00
CA ASP A 654 -15.89 -4.48 11.96
C ASP A 654 -14.76 -3.69 11.26
N LEU A 655 -14.12 -4.28 10.25
CA LEU A 655 -13.08 -3.59 9.49
C LEU A 655 -13.64 -2.44 8.63
N VAL A 656 -14.82 -2.60 8.02
CA VAL A 656 -15.49 -1.48 7.31
C VAL A 656 -15.86 -0.35 8.26
N LYS A 657 -16.31 -0.68 9.46
CA LYS A 657 -16.59 0.29 10.50
C LYS A 657 -15.31 1.00 10.95
N PHE A 658 -14.21 0.26 11.13
CA PHE A 658 -12.89 0.84 11.39
C PHE A 658 -12.48 1.82 10.30
N ILE A 659 -12.55 1.42 9.02
CA ILE A 659 -12.20 2.28 7.87
C ILE A 659 -12.99 3.60 7.92
N ASN A 660 -14.31 3.54 8.19
CA ASN A 660 -15.17 4.72 8.21
C ASN A 660 -14.97 5.64 9.43
N GLU A 661 -14.70 5.06 10.59
CA GLU A 661 -14.80 5.77 11.88
C GLU A 661 -13.46 5.99 12.58
N THR A 662 -12.37 5.36 12.12
CA THR A 662 -11.05 5.53 12.76
C THR A 662 -10.66 7.01 12.83
N PRO A 663 -10.14 7.47 13.98
CA PRO A 663 -9.66 8.83 14.11
C PRO A 663 -8.29 9.03 13.42
N THR A 664 -7.55 7.95 13.10
CA THR A 664 -6.22 8.03 12.50
C THR A 664 -6.23 8.76 11.16
N ALA A 665 -5.25 9.62 10.91
CA ALA A 665 -5.19 10.48 9.73
C ALA A 665 -4.08 10.10 8.72
N GLY A 666 -3.44 8.95 8.92
CA GLY A 666 -2.46 8.38 7.99
C GLY A 666 -3.08 7.36 7.04
N PRO A 667 -2.30 6.84 6.07
CA PRO A 667 -2.69 5.66 5.29
C PRO A 667 -3.11 4.53 6.24
N VAL A 668 -4.06 3.68 5.81
CA VAL A 668 -4.71 2.75 6.75
C VAL A 668 -3.69 1.89 7.48
N THR A 669 -3.84 1.83 8.80
CA THR A 669 -2.97 1.05 9.67
C THR A 669 -3.45 -0.39 9.73
N ASP A 670 -2.52 -1.32 9.87
CA ASP A 670 -2.79 -2.72 10.19
C ASP A 670 -2.99 -2.92 11.70
N LEU A 671 -2.28 -2.16 12.55
CA LEU A 671 -2.26 -2.32 14.01
C LEU A 671 -3.05 -1.20 14.70
N PHE A 672 -4.16 -1.56 15.35
CA PHE A 672 -5.11 -0.61 15.94
C PHE A 672 -5.61 -1.06 17.32
N ASP A 673 -6.07 -0.11 18.13
CA ASP A 673 -6.81 -0.37 19.37
C ASP A 673 -8.28 -0.70 19.03
N VAL A 674 -8.77 -1.85 19.50
CA VAL A 674 -10.07 -2.39 19.02
C VAL A 674 -11.30 -1.67 19.56
N ASP A 675 -11.12 -0.80 20.57
CA ASP A 675 -12.19 -0.04 21.20
C ASP A 675 -12.29 1.38 20.61
N SER A 676 -11.14 2.02 20.41
CA SER A 676 -11.03 3.41 19.95
C SER A 676 -10.78 3.55 18.44
N GLY A 677 -10.20 2.53 17.80
CA GLY A 677 -9.77 2.58 16.42
C GLY A 677 -8.54 3.47 16.19
N ASP A 678 -7.92 3.97 17.25
CA ASP A 678 -6.68 4.76 17.19
C ASP A 678 -5.44 3.85 17.22
N TYR A 679 -4.25 4.43 17.09
CA TYR A 679 -3.00 3.71 17.28
C TYR A 679 -2.87 3.19 18.73
N PRO A 680 -2.47 1.93 18.95
CA PRO A 680 -2.10 1.46 20.27
C PRO A 680 -0.94 2.29 20.84
N PRO A 681 -0.85 2.44 22.18
CA PRO A 681 0.22 3.19 22.81
C PRO A 681 1.62 2.76 22.34
N GLY A 682 2.44 3.72 21.93
CA GLY A 682 3.82 3.47 21.47
C GLY A 682 3.95 2.95 20.04
N THR A 683 2.87 2.96 19.26
CA THR A 683 2.86 2.50 17.86
C THR A 683 2.40 3.62 16.92
N GLY A 684 2.60 3.43 15.61
CA GLY A 684 2.23 4.40 14.58
C GLY A 684 2.30 3.82 13.17
N PHE A 685 2.02 2.52 13.03
CA PHE A 685 2.09 1.81 11.76
C PHE A 685 1.11 2.41 10.75
N ARG A 686 1.55 2.61 9.51
CA ARG A 686 0.73 3.16 8.43
C ARG A 686 1.33 2.75 7.09
N ALA A 687 0.50 2.65 6.06
CA ALA A 687 0.94 2.29 4.70
C ALA A 687 1.69 0.95 4.62
N ARG A 688 1.48 0.03 5.59
CA ARG A 688 2.20 -1.25 5.62
C ARG A 688 1.78 -2.15 4.44
N PRO A 689 2.71 -2.98 3.90
CA PRO A 689 2.42 -3.96 2.84
C PRO A 689 1.33 -4.96 3.21
N VAL A 690 1.20 -5.24 4.50
CA VAL A 690 0.41 -6.35 5.05
C VAL A 690 -1.09 -6.27 4.72
N VAL A 691 -1.59 -5.11 4.28
CA VAL A 691 -2.97 -4.97 3.74
C VAL A 691 -3.19 -5.79 2.47
N GLY A 692 -2.14 -6.32 1.84
CA GLY A 692 -2.26 -7.40 0.85
C GLY A 692 -3.03 -8.61 1.40
N GLY A 693 -3.01 -8.82 2.73
CA GLY A 693 -3.68 -9.90 3.42
C GLY A 693 -5.19 -9.76 3.42
N TRP A 694 -5.71 -8.57 3.11
CA TRP A 694 -7.14 -8.37 2.91
C TRP A 694 -7.67 -9.16 1.71
N PHE A 695 -6.81 -9.66 0.83
CA PHE A 695 -7.21 -10.57 -0.25
C PHE A 695 -7.32 -12.05 0.18
N ALA A 696 -7.21 -12.36 1.48
CA ALA A 696 -7.20 -13.73 2.00
C ALA A 696 -8.37 -14.60 1.48
N LEU A 697 -9.61 -14.10 1.51
CA LEU A 697 -10.79 -14.85 1.03
C LEU A 697 -10.72 -15.12 -0.49
N LEU A 698 -10.22 -14.16 -1.27
CA LEU A 698 -10.08 -14.31 -2.73
C LEU A 698 -8.93 -15.24 -3.11
N ALA A 699 -7.86 -15.26 -2.31
CA ALA A 699 -6.67 -16.07 -2.53
C ALA A 699 -6.90 -17.56 -2.23
N LEU A 700 -7.89 -17.90 -1.37
CA LEU A 700 -8.24 -19.30 -1.12
C LEU A 700 -8.67 -20.02 -2.42
N PRO A 701 -8.28 -21.30 -2.59
CA PRO A 701 -8.78 -22.15 -3.67
C PRO A 701 -10.32 -22.15 -3.71
N GLU A 702 -10.93 -22.19 -4.91
CA GLU A 702 -12.39 -22.02 -5.05
C GLU A 702 -13.20 -23.02 -4.21
N GLY A 703 -12.74 -24.26 -4.07
CA GLY A 703 -13.38 -25.30 -3.23
C GLY A 703 -13.22 -25.10 -1.71
N ARG A 704 -12.52 -24.05 -1.28
CA ARG A 704 -12.21 -23.72 0.11
C ARG A 704 -12.86 -22.41 0.59
N ARG A 705 -13.51 -21.64 -0.29
CA ARG A 705 -14.18 -20.38 0.07
C ARG A 705 -15.48 -20.63 0.83
N GLY A 706 -15.68 -19.94 1.97
CA GLY A 706 -16.96 -19.91 2.70
C GLY A 706 -17.35 -21.23 3.37
N LEU A 707 -16.37 -22.07 3.71
CA LEU A 707 -16.62 -23.27 4.50
C LEU A 707 -15.96 -23.10 5.87
N PRO A 708 -16.70 -23.06 6.99
CA PRO A 708 -16.12 -23.45 8.27
C PRO A 708 -15.72 -24.91 8.09
N ARG A 709 -14.44 -25.12 7.80
CA ARG A 709 -13.86 -26.45 7.86
C ARG A 709 -13.37 -26.64 9.26
#